data_AF-C1DY56-F1
#
_entry.id   AF-C1DY56-F1
#
_cell.length_a   1.000
_cell.length_b   1.000
_cell.length_c   1.000
_cell.angle_alpha   90.00
_cell.angle_beta   90.00
_cell.angle_gamma   90.00
#
_symmetry.space_group_name_H-M   'P 1'
#
loop_
_entity.id
_entity.type
_entity.pdbx_description
1 polymer ?
#
loop_
_entity_poly.entity_id
_entity_poly.type
_entity_poly.pdbx_seq_one_letter_code
_entity_poly.pdbx_strand_id
1 'polypeptide(L)'
;MRGRRGAAALSDPPGAPSRSQSARFTFTDDDLAHVLCAAELSHGSDGLVQPHPRSGCVLLDSAGAVVARTFQMGQGGVRSEVLAVREAGARADGGVAYLNLEPAHGPAVGEDAAVDALVRSRVSRVVVGILHPVAGVRGQAVAALRDAGVRVDVLGEFTSRFTSAADERAASAVAEGIARCRDANRHLLHRVATGRPFSIFKYAMTVDGKIATTSGHSAWVTGPAARQQVWAERARSDAVVVGGTTVRRDNPNLTTRRDGGHRPARIVRVRKPRTNLWNTDEANTIVMTVAGARREFQAELRALGVEVVEFDELTPGAVADYCAKRGYLQLFWECGGGLAGPALTDGVFHHVMAFVAPKIVGSSGGPAPSPVGETGLERMTDALALRGLGIRKHGRDVLIIGYLPPASSTGALAESPEGGGTNDGTDAAGTDASMRFYKSWDVNGALSNFSPHPIDAPLVWVGQTEDDTDAKNMCEWPTVEHFYQAQKFGGVDDPDAREAMEAIRAASSPEEAARIGRTLQRTNPRLIRPDWDECKERVMRDALRAKLTRHAAPRNLLLGSRAAGQCVLEDSPTDAVWGVGRDGTGGNLLGRLLMELRDAELAGWDPADEDSGGEESDEAGSVAPGLTRLLRRISDKFG
;
A
#
# COMPACT_ATOMS: atom_id res chain seq x y z
N MET A 1 -32.98 -82.18 -10.69
CA MET A 1 -33.32 -80.77 -11.01
C MET A 1 -33.11 -79.92 -9.76
N ARG A 2 -32.24 -78.90 -9.89
CA ARG A 2 -32.07 -77.67 -9.07
C ARG A 2 -31.99 -77.76 -7.53
N GLY A 3 -30.84 -77.35 -6.98
CA GLY A 3 -30.68 -77.01 -5.56
C GLY A 3 -29.31 -76.41 -5.23
N ARG A 4 -29.24 -75.06 -5.24
CA ARG A 4 -28.32 -74.09 -4.60
C ARG A 4 -26.95 -74.59 -4.06
N ARG A 5 -25.86 -74.06 -4.64
CA ARG A 5 -24.54 -73.96 -3.98
C ARG A 5 -24.40 -72.61 -3.27
N GLY A 6 -24.14 -72.62 -1.97
CA GLY A 6 -23.54 -71.50 -1.25
C GLY A 6 -22.02 -71.54 -1.43
N ALA A 7 -21.42 -70.39 -1.74
CA ALA A 7 -19.97 -70.23 -1.78
C ALA A 7 -19.52 -69.56 -0.48
N ALA A 8 -18.49 -70.14 0.11
CA ALA A 8 -17.87 -69.76 1.37
C ALA A 8 -17.13 -68.42 1.29
N ALA A 9 -17.10 -67.72 2.43
CA ALA A 9 -16.28 -66.54 2.65
C ALA A 9 -14.79 -66.91 2.63
N LEU A 10 -14.01 -66.21 1.80
CA LEU A 10 -12.55 -66.17 1.86
C LEU A 10 -12.16 -64.85 2.56
N SER A 11 -11.34 -64.99 3.60
CA SER A 11 -10.78 -63.92 4.40
C SER A 11 -9.69 -63.16 3.64
N ASP A 12 -9.75 -61.83 3.65
CA ASP A 12 -8.68 -60.95 3.16
C ASP A 12 -7.45 -60.94 4.09
N PRO A 13 -6.22 -60.78 3.55
CA PRO A 13 -4.99 -60.78 4.32
C PRO A 13 -4.78 -59.46 5.09
N PRO A 14 -4.05 -59.46 6.22
CA PRO A 14 -3.80 -58.27 7.01
C PRO A 14 -2.61 -57.48 6.43
N GLY A 15 -2.76 -56.17 6.26
CA GLY A 15 -1.62 -55.27 6.07
C GLY A 15 -1.72 -54.29 4.91
N ALA A 16 -2.69 -53.40 4.96
CA ALA A 16 -2.55 -52.07 4.37
C ALA A 16 -3.06 -51.06 5.42
N PRO A 17 -2.31 -49.99 5.74
CA PRO A 17 -2.81 -48.98 6.67
C PRO A 17 -4.07 -48.39 6.04
N SER A 18 -5.19 -48.58 6.73
CA SER A 18 -6.43 -47.92 6.36
C SER A 18 -6.17 -46.42 6.33
N ARG A 19 -6.67 -45.75 5.29
CA ARG A 19 -6.79 -44.28 5.28
C ARG A 19 -7.63 -43.90 6.50
N SER A 20 -6.97 -43.66 7.61
CA SER A 20 -7.60 -43.32 8.88
C SER A 20 -8.23 -41.95 8.71
N GLN A 21 -9.57 -41.95 8.76
CA GLN A 21 -10.43 -40.88 9.26
C GLN A 21 -9.77 -39.50 9.27
N SER A 22 -10.12 -38.66 8.30
CA SER A 22 -9.91 -37.21 8.41
C SER A 22 -10.53 -36.74 9.72
N ALA A 23 -9.72 -36.48 10.74
CA ALA A 23 -10.18 -35.94 12.00
C ALA A 23 -10.96 -34.66 11.69
N ARG A 24 -12.27 -34.68 11.93
CA ARG A 24 -13.13 -33.50 11.84
C ARG A 24 -12.57 -32.49 12.83
N PHE A 25 -11.84 -31.51 12.32
CA PHE A 25 -11.31 -30.47 13.16
C PHE A 25 -12.38 -29.45 13.49
N THR A 26 -12.47 -29.10 14.77
CA THR A 26 -13.37 -28.10 15.32
C THR A 26 -12.57 -26.85 15.65
N PHE A 27 -12.89 -25.72 15.01
CA PHE A 27 -12.43 -24.39 15.42
C PHE A 27 -12.87 -24.13 16.86
N THR A 28 -11.92 -23.76 17.72
CA THR A 28 -12.15 -23.62 19.17
C THR A 28 -12.34 -22.16 19.59
N ASP A 29 -12.81 -21.93 20.82
CA ASP A 29 -12.87 -20.60 21.41
C ASP A 29 -11.46 -19.98 21.58
N ASP A 30 -10.43 -20.81 21.80
CA ASP A 30 -9.03 -20.37 21.83
C ASP A 30 -8.56 -19.93 20.44
N ASP A 31 -8.90 -20.68 19.38
CA ASP A 31 -8.61 -20.26 18.01
C ASP A 31 -9.24 -18.89 17.71
N LEU A 32 -10.50 -18.66 18.15
CA LEU A 32 -11.17 -17.37 18.02
C LEU A 32 -10.39 -16.27 18.75
N ALA A 33 -10.05 -16.46 20.02
CA ALA A 33 -9.34 -15.45 20.81
C ALA A 33 -8.03 -15.00 20.13
N HIS A 34 -7.33 -15.91 19.47
CA HIS A 34 -6.07 -15.61 18.78
C HIS A 34 -6.28 -14.93 17.43
N VAL A 35 -7.31 -15.30 16.66
CA VAL A 35 -7.71 -14.57 15.45
C VAL A 35 -8.15 -13.14 15.79
N LEU A 36 -8.92 -12.96 16.87
CA LEU A 36 -9.33 -11.66 17.36
C LEU A 36 -8.12 -10.82 17.79
N CYS A 37 -7.16 -11.44 18.49
CA CYS A 37 -5.91 -10.80 18.86
C CYS A 37 -5.10 -10.36 17.62
N ALA A 38 -4.97 -11.22 16.61
CA ALA A 38 -4.31 -10.86 15.34
C ALA A 38 -5.01 -9.69 14.63
N ALA A 39 -6.35 -9.67 14.62
CA ALA A 39 -7.11 -8.56 14.05
C ALA A 39 -6.88 -7.25 14.82
N GLU A 40 -6.86 -7.29 16.15
CA GLU A 40 -6.58 -6.12 16.99
C GLU A 40 -5.15 -5.60 16.78
N LEU A 41 -4.16 -6.49 16.77
CA LEU A 41 -2.75 -6.14 16.52
C LEU A 41 -2.56 -5.42 15.19
N SER A 42 -3.32 -5.80 14.16
CA SER A 42 -3.23 -5.20 12.82
C SER A 42 -3.54 -3.69 12.80
N HIS A 43 -4.22 -3.16 13.81
CA HIS A 43 -4.44 -1.71 13.96
C HIS A 43 -3.19 -0.92 14.34
N GLY A 44 -2.11 -1.59 14.75
CA GLY A 44 -0.82 -0.93 15.03
C GLY A 44 -0.24 -0.17 13.84
N SER A 45 -0.68 -0.50 12.62
CA SER A 45 -0.24 0.09 11.35
C SER A 45 -1.22 1.11 10.77
N ASP A 46 -2.20 1.57 11.56
CA ASP A 46 -3.21 2.50 11.09
C ASP A 46 -2.58 3.75 10.43
N GLY A 47 -3.00 4.07 9.20
CA GLY A 47 -2.49 5.19 8.41
C GLY A 47 -1.11 4.97 7.76
N LEU A 48 -0.48 3.81 7.94
CA LEU A 48 0.89 3.55 7.49
C LEU A 48 1.02 2.43 6.45
N VAL A 49 -0.04 1.66 6.17
CA VAL A 49 0.03 0.46 5.31
C VAL A 49 -0.41 0.67 3.87
N GLN A 50 -1.06 1.79 3.56
CA GLN A 50 -1.58 2.08 2.22
C GLN A 50 -0.53 1.82 1.12
N PRO A 51 -0.89 1.17 0.00
CA PRO A 51 -2.19 0.61 -0.37
C PRO A 51 -2.45 -0.83 0.14
N HIS A 52 -1.59 -1.37 1.01
CA HIS A 52 -1.59 -2.77 1.46
C HIS A 52 -2.54 -3.01 2.64
N PRO A 53 -2.93 -4.28 2.92
CA PRO A 53 -3.73 -4.62 4.09
C PRO A 53 -3.02 -4.33 5.41
N ARG A 54 -3.83 -4.20 6.46
CA ARG A 54 -3.39 -4.36 7.85
C ARG A 54 -3.23 -5.85 8.15
N SER A 55 -2.01 -6.26 8.46
CA SER A 55 -1.67 -7.66 8.79
C SER A 55 -1.19 -7.76 10.24
N GLY A 56 -1.77 -8.70 10.98
CA GLY A 56 -1.36 -9.10 12.31
C GLY A 56 -1.18 -10.61 12.39
N CYS A 57 -0.20 -11.06 13.18
CA CYS A 57 0.16 -12.46 13.37
C CYS A 57 0.37 -12.75 14.86
N VAL A 58 -0.28 -13.81 15.34
CA VAL A 58 -0.02 -14.42 16.65
C VAL A 58 0.56 -15.81 16.42
N LEU A 59 1.70 -16.11 17.04
CA LEU A 59 2.37 -17.40 16.90
C LEU A 59 2.44 -18.11 18.26
N LEU A 60 2.07 -19.38 18.28
CA LEU A 60 2.15 -20.27 19.44
C LEU A 60 3.23 -21.32 19.19
N ASP A 61 3.90 -21.77 20.24
CA ASP A 61 4.75 -22.95 20.17
C ASP A 61 3.94 -24.26 20.19
N SER A 62 4.64 -25.38 20.04
CA SER A 62 4.02 -26.72 20.06
C SER A 62 3.37 -27.10 21.39
N ALA A 63 3.67 -26.39 22.49
CA ALA A 63 3.04 -26.57 23.79
C ALA A 63 1.78 -25.69 23.97
N GLY A 64 1.47 -24.84 22.99
CA GLY A 64 0.32 -23.93 23.00
C GLY A 64 0.59 -22.58 23.68
N ALA A 65 1.84 -22.26 24.02
CA ALA A 65 2.17 -20.96 24.61
C ALA A 65 2.37 -19.90 23.52
N VAL A 66 1.84 -18.69 23.71
CA VAL A 66 2.08 -17.57 22.79
C VAL A 66 3.55 -17.15 22.85
N VAL A 67 4.22 -17.20 21.69
CA VAL A 67 5.65 -16.88 21.55
C VAL A 67 5.92 -15.60 20.78
N ALA A 68 4.95 -15.12 20.00
CA ALA A 68 5.04 -13.83 19.34
C ALA A 68 3.66 -13.20 19.11
N ARG A 69 3.62 -11.86 19.14
CA ARG A 69 2.45 -11.04 18.79
C ARG A 69 2.92 -9.86 17.97
N THR A 70 2.67 -9.90 16.66
CA THR A 70 3.27 -8.96 15.73
C THR A 70 2.25 -8.41 14.76
N PHE A 71 2.62 -7.30 14.13
CA PHE A 71 1.90 -6.69 13.03
C PHE A 71 2.90 -6.04 12.08
N GLN A 72 2.51 -5.84 10.82
CA GLN A 72 3.36 -5.16 9.85
C GLN A 72 3.37 -3.65 10.14
N MET A 73 4.51 -3.05 10.48
CA MET A 73 4.57 -1.64 10.90
C MET A 73 4.04 -0.62 9.88
N GLY A 74 4.19 -0.90 8.58
CA GLY A 74 3.76 0.00 7.51
C GLY A 74 4.11 -0.53 6.12
N GLN A 75 3.85 0.27 5.09
CA GLN A 75 4.22 -0.01 3.71
C GLN A 75 5.73 -0.26 3.59
N GLY A 76 6.11 -1.30 2.83
CA GLY A 76 7.51 -1.72 2.68
C GLY A 76 8.15 -2.34 3.93
N GLY A 77 7.45 -2.33 5.07
CA GLY A 77 7.92 -2.96 6.30
C GLY A 77 7.93 -4.49 6.24
N VAL A 78 8.64 -5.10 7.20
CA VAL A 78 8.68 -6.56 7.34
C VAL A 78 7.27 -7.08 7.65
N ARG A 79 6.87 -8.15 6.95
CA ARG A 79 5.57 -8.81 7.12
C ARG A 79 5.39 -9.34 8.54
N SER A 80 4.16 -9.34 9.05
CA SER A 80 3.87 -9.76 10.42
C SER A 80 4.30 -11.21 10.69
N GLU A 81 4.09 -12.10 9.71
CA GLU A 81 4.44 -13.51 9.79
C GLU A 81 5.96 -13.72 9.92
N VAL A 82 6.74 -12.92 9.18
CA VAL A 82 8.20 -12.95 9.24
C VAL A 82 8.69 -12.43 10.60
N LEU A 83 8.07 -11.36 11.12
CA LEU A 83 8.39 -10.84 12.45
C LEU A 83 8.07 -11.88 13.54
N ALA A 84 6.91 -12.53 13.46
CA ALA A 84 6.49 -13.54 14.43
C ALA A 84 7.47 -14.73 14.48
N VAL A 85 7.88 -15.23 13.31
CA VAL A 85 8.87 -16.31 13.22
C VAL A 85 10.23 -15.89 13.77
N ARG A 86 10.68 -14.65 13.49
CA ARG A 86 11.95 -14.11 14.03
C ARG A 86 11.93 -14.00 15.55
N GLU A 87 10.82 -13.51 16.11
CA GLU A 87 10.64 -13.37 17.56
C GLU A 87 10.56 -14.74 18.26
N ALA A 88 9.86 -15.70 17.64
CA ALA A 88 9.72 -17.05 18.19
C ALA A 88 11.00 -17.89 18.10
N GLY A 89 11.81 -17.69 17.06
CA GLY A 89 13.01 -18.49 16.80
C GLY A 89 12.70 -19.99 16.71
N ALA A 90 13.48 -20.82 17.40
CA ALA A 90 13.30 -22.28 17.39
C ALA A 90 11.96 -22.74 17.97
N ARG A 91 11.26 -21.89 18.75
CA ARG A 91 9.96 -22.23 19.35
C ARG A 91 8.81 -22.20 18.34
N ALA A 92 9.04 -21.74 17.11
CA ALA A 92 8.06 -21.81 16.04
C ALA A 92 7.83 -23.25 15.51
N ASP A 93 8.82 -24.15 15.67
CA ASP A 93 8.74 -25.53 15.17
C ASP A 93 7.56 -26.28 15.81
N GLY A 94 6.72 -26.87 14.97
CA GLY A 94 5.49 -27.55 15.39
C GLY A 94 4.38 -26.60 15.87
N GLY A 95 4.61 -25.29 15.90
CA GLY A 95 3.70 -24.27 16.40
C GLY A 95 2.49 -23.96 15.50
N VAL A 96 1.65 -23.02 15.94
CA VAL A 96 0.43 -22.58 15.23
C VAL A 96 0.45 -21.07 15.01
N ALA A 97 0.31 -20.63 13.76
CA ALA A 97 0.20 -19.22 13.40
C ALA A 97 -1.26 -18.81 13.18
N TYR A 98 -1.68 -17.67 13.71
CA TYR A 98 -3.01 -17.09 13.53
C TYR A 98 -2.89 -15.74 12.83
N LEU A 99 -3.53 -15.62 11.67
CA LEU A 99 -3.46 -14.46 10.78
C LEU A 99 -4.85 -13.84 10.64
N ASN A 100 -4.94 -12.52 10.74
CA ASN A 100 -6.23 -11.84 10.51
C ASN A 100 -6.63 -11.85 9.02
N LEU A 101 -5.65 -11.85 8.10
CA LEU A 101 -5.85 -11.83 6.66
C LEU A 101 -4.74 -12.64 5.98
N GLU A 102 -5.08 -13.35 4.90
CA GLU A 102 -4.13 -14.11 4.08
C GLU A 102 -3.01 -13.19 3.53
N PRO A 103 -1.72 -13.49 3.77
CA PRO A 103 -0.64 -12.69 3.22
C PRO A 103 -0.62 -12.78 1.69
N ALA A 104 -0.24 -11.69 1.02
CA ALA A 104 0.07 -11.79 -0.41
C ALA A 104 1.25 -12.74 -0.63
N HIS A 105 1.18 -13.56 -1.68
CA HIS A 105 2.18 -14.53 -2.12
C HIS A 105 2.17 -14.62 -3.64
N GLY A 106 3.31 -14.47 -4.29
CA GLY A 106 3.39 -14.42 -5.75
C GLY A 106 4.80 -14.10 -6.22
N PRO A 107 4.99 -13.91 -7.55
CA PRO A 107 6.31 -13.65 -8.14
C PRO A 107 6.84 -12.23 -7.85
N ALA A 108 6.03 -11.34 -7.28
CA ALA A 108 6.48 -10.00 -6.90
C ALA A 108 7.39 -10.06 -5.65
N VAL A 109 8.35 -9.14 -5.60
CA VAL A 109 9.45 -9.17 -4.62
C VAL A 109 8.94 -9.15 -3.20
N GLY A 110 9.37 -10.13 -2.40
CA GLY A 110 9.04 -10.22 -0.98
C GLY A 110 7.60 -10.62 -0.68
N GLU A 111 6.79 -10.95 -1.70
CA GLU A 111 5.48 -11.55 -1.47
C GLU A 111 5.59 -13.02 -1.02
N ASP A 112 6.64 -13.73 -1.42
CA ASP A 112 6.96 -15.08 -0.93
C ASP A 112 7.38 -15.13 0.54
N ALA A 113 7.99 -14.06 1.07
CA ALA A 113 8.66 -14.02 2.36
C ALA A 113 7.82 -14.52 3.55
N ALA A 114 6.51 -14.25 3.57
CA ALA A 114 5.62 -14.70 4.64
C ALA A 114 5.44 -16.23 4.61
N VAL A 115 5.17 -16.80 3.44
CA VAL A 115 5.03 -18.25 3.24
C VAL A 115 6.36 -18.93 3.54
N ASP A 116 7.47 -18.42 3.00
CA ASP A 116 8.81 -18.96 3.22
C ASP A 116 9.21 -18.97 4.69
N ALA A 117 8.87 -17.92 5.44
CA ALA A 117 9.17 -17.87 6.87
C ALA A 117 8.40 -18.94 7.64
N LEU A 118 7.09 -19.05 7.39
CA LEU A 118 6.23 -20.04 8.03
C LEU A 118 6.70 -21.47 7.71
N VAL A 119 6.93 -21.79 6.43
CA VAL A 119 7.40 -23.12 5.99
C VAL A 119 8.76 -23.46 6.57
N ARG A 120 9.75 -22.56 6.48
CA ARG A 120 11.11 -22.81 7.03
C ARG A 120 11.11 -22.99 8.54
N SER A 121 10.21 -22.30 9.25
CA SER A 121 10.06 -22.43 10.70
C SER A 121 9.31 -23.69 11.12
N ARG A 122 8.79 -24.48 10.17
CA ARG A 122 8.07 -25.74 10.40
C ARG A 122 6.85 -25.59 11.31
N VAL A 123 6.11 -24.48 11.18
CA VAL A 123 4.79 -24.39 11.82
C VAL A 123 3.92 -25.55 11.34
N SER A 124 3.24 -26.21 12.28
CA SER A 124 2.39 -27.35 11.95
C SER A 124 1.06 -26.91 11.35
N ARG A 125 0.60 -25.70 11.70
CA ARG A 125 -0.72 -25.19 11.37
C ARG A 125 -0.75 -23.68 11.20
N VAL A 126 -1.54 -23.19 10.25
CA VAL A 126 -1.84 -21.78 10.03
C VAL A 126 -3.35 -21.59 9.99
N VAL A 127 -3.87 -20.65 10.77
CA VAL A 127 -5.29 -20.27 10.81
C VAL A 127 -5.44 -18.88 10.20
N VAL A 128 -6.29 -18.75 9.18
CA VAL A 128 -6.47 -17.51 8.41
C VAL A 128 -7.90 -16.99 8.58
N GLY A 129 -8.01 -15.76 9.10
CA GLY A 129 -9.29 -15.09 9.34
C GLY A 129 -10.10 -14.82 8.06
N ILE A 130 -9.52 -14.10 7.11
CA ILE A 130 -10.10 -13.89 5.78
C ILE A 130 -9.08 -14.08 4.67
N LEU A 131 -9.54 -14.57 3.51
CA LEU A 131 -8.72 -14.62 2.30
C LEU A 131 -8.38 -13.22 1.80
N HIS A 132 -7.30 -13.12 1.04
CA HIS A 132 -6.87 -11.85 0.47
C HIS A 132 -7.93 -11.33 -0.49
N PRO A 133 -8.34 -10.04 -0.40
CA PRO A 133 -9.48 -9.57 -1.17
C PRO A 133 -9.19 -9.42 -2.67
N VAL A 134 -7.95 -9.12 -3.04
CA VAL A 134 -7.51 -8.94 -4.43
C VAL A 134 -7.54 -10.27 -5.18
N ALA A 135 -8.28 -10.33 -6.29
CA ALA A 135 -8.53 -11.56 -7.05
C ALA A 135 -7.24 -12.27 -7.51
N GLY A 136 -6.23 -11.52 -7.97
CA GLY A 136 -4.95 -12.05 -8.44
C GLY A 136 -3.99 -12.52 -7.34
N VAL A 137 -4.37 -12.40 -6.06
CA VAL A 137 -3.56 -12.79 -4.89
C VAL A 137 -4.30 -13.80 -4.02
N ARG A 138 -5.64 -13.74 -4.02
CA ARG A 138 -6.53 -14.57 -3.22
C ARG A 138 -6.23 -16.05 -3.37
N GLY A 139 -6.02 -16.72 -2.24
CA GLY A 139 -5.81 -18.17 -2.16
C GLY A 139 -4.40 -18.62 -2.52
N GLN A 140 -3.51 -17.74 -3.01
CA GLN A 140 -2.16 -18.14 -3.44
C GLN A 140 -1.28 -18.55 -2.27
N ALA A 141 -1.31 -17.79 -1.17
CA ALA A 141 -0.53 -18.15 0.02
C ALA A 141 -1.09 -19.39 0.71
N VAL A 142 -2.43 -19.51 0.76
CA VAL A 142 -3.10 -20.70 1.29
C VAL A 142 -2.72 -21.95 0.50
N ALA A 143 -2.72 -21.88 -0.85
CA ALA A 143 -2.31 -22.98 -1.70
C ALA A 143 -0.83 -23.34 -1.46
N ALA A 144 0.08 -22.36 -1.51
CA ALA A 144 1.51 -22.60 -1.33
C ALA A 144 1.86 -23.22 0.04
N LEU A 145 1.21 -22.77 1.12
CA LEU A 145 1.37 -23.37 2.45
C LEU A 145 0.87 -24.82 2.50
N ARG A 146 -0.29 -25.11 1.88
CA ARG A 146 -0.85 -26.46 1.80
C ARG A 146 0.05 -27.39 0.98
N ASP A 147 0.58 -26.92 -0.14
CA ASP A 147 1.50 -27.69 -1.00
C ASP A 147 2.83 -27.99 -0.30
N ALA A 148 3.29 -27.09 0.59
CA ALA A 148 4.43 -27.32 1.46
C ALA A 148 4.13 -28.25 2.66
N GLY A 149 2.91 -28.81 2.75
CA GLY A 149 2.50 -29.73 3.81
C GLY A 149 2.07 -29.07 5.12
N VAL A 150 1.96 -27.73 5.15
CA VAL A 150 1.44 -27.00 6.31
C VAL A 150 -0.08 -27.13 6.34
N ARG A 151 -0.63 -27.41 7.51
CA ARG A 151 -2.08 -27.47 7.67
C ARG A 151 -2.66 -26.04 7.69
N VAL A 152 -3.50 -25.69 6.71
CA VAL A 152 -4.11 -24.35 6.65
C VAL A 152 -5.62 -24.40 6.83
N ASP A 153 -6.12 -23.73 7.86
CA ASP A 153 -7.53 -23.56 8.17
C ASP A 153 -7.99 -22.13 7.85
N VAL A 154 -8.92 -21.97 6.91
CA VAL A 154 -9.48 -20.65 6.55
C VAL A 154 -10.88 -20.56 7.13
N LEU A 155 -11.16 -19.55 7.97
CA LEU A 155 -12.45 -19.42 8.67
C LEU A 155 -13.66 -19.49 7.70
N GLY A 156 -13.55 -18.87 6.52
CA GLY A 156 -14.58 -18.91 5.48
C GLY A 156 -14.97 -20.33 5.01
N GLU A 157 -14.03 -21.27 5.00
CA GLU A 157 -14.27 -22.65 4.55
C GLU A 157 -15.08 -23.49 5.55
N PHE A 158 -15.19 -23.06 6.82
CA PHE A 158 -15.96 -23.77 7.85
C PHE A 158 -17.48 -23.54 7.73
N THR A 159 -17.89 -22.41 7.15
CA THR A 159 -19.30 -21.99 7.09
C THR A 159 -20.24 -22.97 6.35
N SER A 160 -19.72 -23.78 5.43
CA SER A 160 -20.50 -24.75 4.65
C SER A 160 -20.62 -26.13 5.31
N ARG A 161 -20.03 -26.35 6.49
CA ARG A 161 -19.85 -27.68 7.09
C ARG A 161 -20.65 -27.95 8.37
N PHE A 162 -21.43 -26.97 8.82
CA PHE A 162 -22.17 -27.02 10.08
C PHE A 162 -23.54 -27.69 9.92
N THR A 163 -23.80 -28.79 10.64
CA THR A 163 -25.01 -29.63 10.51
C THR A 163 -25.68 -30.00 11.85
N SER A 164 -25.18 -29.53 12.99
CA SER A 164 -25.64 -29.86 14.35
C SER A 164 -25.62 -28.67 15.33
N ALA A 165 -26.22 -28.80 16.52
CA ALA A 165 -26.26 -27.72 17.51
C ALA A 165 -24.87 -27.34 18.09
N ALA A 166 -23.91 -28.28 18.17
CA ALA A 166 -22.53 -27.97 18.52
C ALA A 166 -21.85 -27.12 17.43
N ASP A 167 -22.34 -27.22 16.19
CA ASP A 167 -21.88 -26.43 15.07
C ASP A 167 -22.39 -24.98 15.12
N GLU A 168 -23.47 -24.67 15.84
CA GLU A 168 -24.00 -23.30 15.94
C GLU A 168 -23.07 -22.36 16.72
N ARG A 169 -22.51 -22.83 17.84
CA ARG A 169 -21.54 -22.03 18.62
C ARG A 169 -20.25 -21.81 17.83
N ALA A 170 -19.73 -22.86 17.20
CA ALA A 170 -18.56 -22.76 16.34
C ALA A 170 -18.83 -21.86 15.11
N ALA A 171 -20.02 -21.94 14.51
CA ALA A 171 -20.43 -21.07 13.42
C ALA A 171 -20.50 -19.60 13.85
N SER A 172 -21.04 -19.33 15.04
CA SER A 172 -21.08 -17.98 15.62
C SER A 172 -19.67 -17.44 15.86
N ALA A 173 -18.78 -18.26 16.45
CA ALA A 173 -17.37 -17.91 16.67
C ALA A 173 -16.64 -17.60 15.35
N VAL A 174 -16.80 -18.47 14.33
CA VAL A 174 -16.25 -18.25 12.99
C VAL A 174 -16.80 -16.96 12.36
N ALA A 175 -18.11 -16.71 12.48
CA ALA A 175 -18.73 -15.50 11.95
C ALA A 175 -18.20 -14.24 12.65
N GLU A 176 -17.99 -14.29 13.97
CA GLU A 176 -17.36 -13.21 14.73
C GLU A 176 -15.92 -12.95 14.26
N GLY A 177 -15.11 -14.01 14.16
CA GLY A 177 -13.73 -13.90 13.67
C GLY A 177 -13.67 -13.26 12.27
N ILE A 178 -14.48 -13.74 11.32
CA ILE A 178 -14.58 -13.17 9.98
C ILE A 178 -15.00 -11.70 10.04
N ALA A 179 -16.03 -11.37 10.83
CA ALA A 179 -16.53 -10.00 10.94
C ALA A 179 -15.46 -9.04 11.46
N ARG A 180 -14.66 -9.49 12.45
CA ARG A 180 -13.57 -8.70 13.04
C ARG A 180 -12.40 -8.51 12.09
N CYS A 181 -11.98 -9.57 11.40
CA CYS A 181 -10.96 -9.48 10.36
C CYS A 181 -11.40 -8.58 9.19
N ARG A 182 -12.70 -8.61 8.83
CA ARG A 182 -13.28 -7.70 7.83
C ARG A 182 -13.29 -6.25 8.29
N ASP A 183 -13.66 -5.98 9.55
CA ASP A 183 -13.64 -4.61 10.09
C ASP A 183 -12.22 -4.04 10.14
N ALA A 184 -11.24 -4.83 10.58
CA ALA A 184 -9.83 -4.44 10.61
C ALA A 184 -9.30 -3.99 9.24
N ASN A 185 -9.75 -4.65 8.17
CA ASN A 185 -9.36 -4.38 6.77
C ASN A 185 -10.47 -3.72 5.93
N ARG A 186 -11.49 -3.11 6.54
CA ARG A 186 -12.69 -2.62 5.83
C ARG A 186 -12.38 -1.65 4.70
N HIS A 187 -11.33 -0.85 4.86
CA HIS A 187 -10.89 0.15 3.90
C HIS A 187 -10.31 -0.48 2.63
N LEU A 188 -9.52 -1.56 2.77
CA LEU A 188 -9.03 -2.33 1.64
C LEU A 188 -10.17 -3.09 0.96
N LEU A 189 -11.04 -3.72 1.74
CA LEU A 189 -12.21 -4.42 1.21
C LEU A 189 -13.10 -3.49 0.40
N HIS A 190 -13.36 -2.29 0.92
CA HIS A 190 -14.11 -1.25 0.22
C HIS A 190 -13.44 -0.86 -1.09
N ARG A 191 -12.12 -0.59 -1.06
CA ARG A 191 -11.36 -0.22 -2.24
C ARG A 191 -11.37 -1.31 -3.31
N VAL A 192 -11.20 -2.57 -2.93
CA VAL A 192 -11.27 -3.70 -3.88
C VAL A 192 -12.67 -3.82 -4.48
N ALA A 193 -13.72 -3.59 -3.69
CA ALA A 193 -15.10 -3.69 -4.17
C ALA A 193 -15.55 -2.52 -5.05
N THR A 194 -15.05 -1.30 -4.79
CA THR A 194 -15.57 -0.07 -5.39
C THR A 194 -14.58 0.69 -6.26
N GLY A 195 -13.30 0.34 -6.21
CA GLY A 195 -12.21 1.13 -6.78
C GLY A 195 -11.92 2.43 -6.05
N ARG A 196 -12.62 2.75 -4.94
CA ARG A 196 -12.52 4.03 -4.22
C ARG A 196 -12.07 3.88 -2.76
N PRO A 197 -11.38 4.87 -2.18
CA PRO A 197 -11.07 4.89 -0.75
C PRO A 197 -12.33 4.90 0.11
N PHE A 198 -12.24 4.28 1.28
CA PHE A 198 -13.30 4.34 2.29
C PHE A 198 -13.35 5.73 2.94
N SER A 199 -14.26 6.58 2.47
CA SER A 199 -14.52 7.89 3.06
C SER A 199 -15.40 7.87 4.31
N ILE A 200 -14.92 8.55 5.35
CA ILE A 200 -15.66 8.86 6.57
C ILE A 200 -16.07 10.33 6.54
N PHE A 201 -17.37 10.59 6.67
CA PHE A 201 -17.93 11.93 6.82
C PHE A 201 -18.11 12.27 8.29
N LYS A 202 -17.29 13.22 8.77
CA LYS A 202 -17.38 13.71 10.15
C LYS A 202 -17.96 15.11 10.19
N TYR A 203 -18.92 15.30 11.09
CA TYR A 203 -19.39 16.63 11.48
C TYR A 203 -19.65 16.71 12.98
N ALA A 204 -19.67 17.94 13.49
CA ALA A 204 -19.98 18.26 14.88
C ALA A 204 -21.09 19.31 14.89
N MET A 205 -22.18 19.04 15.59
CA MET A 205 -23.36 19.91 15.64
C MET A 205 -23.92 20.03 17.05
N THR A 206 -24.73 21.05 17.27
CA THR A 206 -25.62 21.17 18.43
C THR A 206 -26.83 20.24 18.31
N VAL A 207 -27.63 20.07 19.36
CA VAL A 207 -28.79 19.13 19.35
C VAL A 207 -29.87 19.55 18.35
N ASP A 208 -29.95 20.85 18.06
CA ASP A 208 -30.80 21.47 17.05
C ASP A 208 -30.13 21.56 15.66
N GLY A 209 -29.03 20.83 15.46
CA GLY A 209 -28.44 20.59 14.14
C GLY A 209 -27.59 21.71 13.57
N LYS A 210 -26.99 22.57 14.40
CA LYS A 210 -26.16 23.71 13.95
C LYS A 210 -24.67 23.45 14.12
N ILE A 211 -23.87 23.80 13.11
CA ILE A 211 -22.40 23.67 13.14
C ILE A 211 -21.69 24.98 13.53
N ALA A 212 -22.42 26.09 13.48
CA ALA A 212 -21.96 27.42 13.88
C ALA A 212 -23.18 28.30 14.21
N THR A 213 -22.96 29.43 14.88
CA THR A 213 -23.94 30.51 14.95
C THR A 213 -24.15 31.17 13.58
N THR A 214 -25.18 32.01 13.42
CA THR A 214 -25.39 32.79 12.18
C THR A 214 -24.20 33.71 11.86
N SER A 215 -23.45 34.18 12.86
CA SER A 215 -22.21 34.93 12.65
C SER A 215 -21.02 34.08 12.15
N GLY A 216 -21.17 32.76 12.11
CA GLY A 216 -20.11 31.82 11.74
C GLY A 216 -19.19 31.43 12.89
N HIS A 217 -19.47 31.85 14.12
CA HIS A 217 -18.71 31.43 15.29
C HIS A 217 -19.00 29.95 15.60
N SER A 218 -17.98 29.11 15.43
CA SER A 218 -18.03 27.64 15.52
C SER A 218 -17.09 27.07 16.58
N ALA A 219 -16.41 27.94 17.35
CA ALA A 219 -15.42 27.49 18.32
C ALA A 219 -16.08 26.61 19.39
N TRP A 220 -15.53 25.41 19.55
CA TRP A 220 -15.88 24.46 20.60
C TRP A 220 -17.35 24.03 20.62
N VAL A 221 -17.96 23.72 19.47
CA VAL A 221 -19.29 23.06 19.44
C VAL A 221 -19.26 21.84 20.37
N THR A 222 -18.31 20.93 20.15
CA THR A 222 -18.06 19.73 20.96
C THR A 222 -16.91 19.91 21.95
N GLY A 223 -16.91 19.09 22.99
CA GLY A 223 -15.93 19.07 24.08
C GLY A 223 -14.62 18.34 23.76
N PRO A 224 -13.66 18.33 24.70
CA PRO A 224 -12.33 17.74 24.51
C PRO A 224 -12.35 16.24 24.15
N ALA A 225 -13.19 15.44 24.80
CA ALA A 225 -13.29 14.00 24.56
C ALA A 225 -13.68 13.68 23.10
N ALA A 226 -14.65 14.41 22.54
CA ALA A 226 -15.03 14.28 21.14
C ALA A 226 -13.85 14.65 20.21
N ARG A 227 -13.11 15.70 20.52
CA ARG A 227 -11.94 16.12 19.71
C ARG A 227 -10.81 15.10 19.75
N GLN A 228 -10.58 14.44 20.89
CA GLN A 228 -9.60 13.36 20.99
C GLN A 228 -9.95 12.19 20.05
N GLN A 229 -11.23 11.85 19.93
CA GLN A 229 -11.69 10.83 18.98
C GLN A 229 -11.46 11.27 17.53
N VAL A 230 -11.68 12.55 17.21
CA VAL A 230 -11.39 13.11 15.87
C VAL A 230 -9.89 13.02 15.56
N TRP A 231 -9.03 13.34 16.52
CA TRP A 231 -7.58 13.20 16.34
C TRP A 231 -7.15 11.75 16.12
N ALA A 232 -7.78 10.80 16.84
CA ALA A 232 -7.55 9.39 16.61
C ALA A 232 -7.95 9.01 15.17
N GLU A 233 -9.10 9.47 14.67
CA GLU A 233 -9.53 9.14 13.31
C GLU A 233 -8.65 9.77 12.22
N ARG A 234 -8.16 11.00 12.45
CA ARG A 234 -7.16 11.63 11.56
C ARG A 234 -5.90 10.78 11.45
N ALA A 235 -5.43 10.24 12.57
CA ALA A 235 -4.21 9.43 12.61
C ALA A 235 -4.35 8.11 11.84
N ARG A 236 -5.58 7.61 11.67
CA ARG A 236 -5.86 6.36 10.94
C ARG A 236 -6.19 6.57 9.46
N SER A 237 -6.32 7.81 9.02
CA SER A 237 -6.75 8.16 7.67
C SER A 237 -5.56 8.62 6.85
N ASP A 238 -5.55 8.31 5.55
CA ASP A 238 -4.45 8.72 4.66
C ASP A 238 -4.52 10.23 4.34
N ALA A 239 -5.74 10.78 4.34
CA ALA A 239 -5.97 12.18 4.08
C ALA A 239 -7.14 12.76 4.88
N VAL A 240 -7.03 14.04 5.23
CA VAL A 240 -8.12 14.87 5.74
C VAL A 240 -8.56 15.83 4.64
N VAL A 241 -9.84 15.78 4.26
CA VAL A 241 -10.41 16.59 3.19
C VAL A 241 -11.29 17.69 3.78
N VAL A 242 -11.03 18.95 3.41
CA VAL A 242 -11.87 20.09 3.80
C VAL A 242 -12.15 21.06 2.65
N GLY A 243 -13.30 21.73 2.75
CA GLY A 243 -13.67 22.81 1.83
C GLY A 243 -12.98 24.13 2.16
N GLY A 244 -12.89 25.03 1.17
CA GLY A 244 -12.22 26.32 1.34
C GLY A 244 -12.85 27.25 2.37
N THR A 245 -14.15 27.09 2.65
CA THR A 245 -14.83 27.87 3.71
C THR A 245 -14.26 27.57 5.08
N THR A 246 -14.04 26.28 5.39
CA THR A 246 -13.39 25.84 6.64
C THR A 246 -12.01 26.48 6.78
N VAL A 247 -11.20 26.44 5.72
CA VAL A 247 -9.85 27.05 5.76
C VAL A 247 -9.91 28.56 5.98
N ARG A 248 -10.86 29.26 5.32
CA ARG A 248 -10.97 30.71 5.44
C ARG A 248 -11.38 31.14 6.85
N ARG A 249 -12.36 30.45 7.44
CA ARG A 249 -12.97 30.80 8.74
C ARG A 249 -12.14 30.31 9.92
N ASP A 250 -11.64 29.08 9.86
CA ASP A 250 -11.07 28.42 11.04
C ASP A 250 -9.54 28.38 11.02
N ASN A 251 -8.90 28.62 9.86
CA ASN A 251 -7.45 28.49 9.65
C ASN A 251 -6.84 27.25 10.34
N PRO A 252 -7.34 26.03 10.03
CA PRO A 252 -7.00 24.84 10.79
C PRO A 252 -5.58 24.33 10.46
N ASN A 253 -4.99 23.56 11.38
CA ASN A 253 -3.76 22.80 11.10
C ASN A 253 -4.05 21.45 10.42
N LEU A 254 -5.23 20.86 10.72
CA LEU A 254 -5.67 19.53 10.28
C LEU A 254 -4.71 18.37 10.64
N THR A 255 -3.85 18.58 11.64
CA THR A 255 -2.93 17.57 12.17
C THR A 255 -3.60 16.68 13.22
N THR A 256 -2.91 15.61 13.61
CA THR A 256 -3.32 14.66 14.66
C THR A 256 -3.09 15.21 16.07
N ARG A 257 -2.29 16.28 16.24
CA ARG A 257 -1.90 16.89 17.54
C ARG A 257 -1.37 15.86 18.56
N ARG A 258 -0.78 14.78 18.06
CA ARG A 258 -0.03 13.78 18.81
C ARG A 258 1.44 13.93 18.45
N ASP A 259 2.32 13.69 19.41
CA ASP A 259 3.74 13.62 19.14
C ASP A 259 4.05 12.28 18.46
N GLY A 260 4.74 12.33 17.31
CA GLY A 260 5.02 11.17 16.48
C GLY A 260 3.79 10.56 15.78
N GLY A 261 4.05 9.53 14.97
CA GLY A 261 3.02 8.77 14.24
C GLY A 261 2.62 9.35 12.88
N HIS A 262 1.62 8.72 12.26
CA HIS A 262 1.15 9.08 10.93
C HIS A 262 0.56 10.49 10.89
N ARG A 263 0.91 11.24 9.85
CA ARG A 263 0.35 12.57 9.56
C ARG A 263 -0.42 12.50 8.23
N PRO A 264 -1.76 12.62 8.26
CA PRO A 264 -2.56 12.54 7.05
C PRO A 264 -2.23 13.68 6.09
N ALA A 265 -2.31 13.40 4.80
CA ALA A 265 -2.26 14.46 3.80
C ALA A 265 -3.45 15.40 3.97
N ARG A 266 -3.23 16.72 3.80
CA ARG A 266 -4.25 17.74 3.96
C ARG A 266 -4.75 18.15 2.59
N ILE A 267 -5.93 17.66 2.22
CA ILE A 267 -6.53 17.92 0.92
C ILE A 267 -7.51 19.07 1.03
N VAL A 268 -7.22 20.18 0.35
CA VAL A 268 -8.00 21.40 0.45
C VAL A 268 -8.31 22.03 -0.90
N ARG A 269 -9.52 22.58 -1.01
CA ARG A 269 -9.86 23.53 -2.07
C ARG A 269 -9.73 24.94 -1.52
N VAL A 270 -8.68 25.69 -1.85
CA VAL A 270 -8.52 27.04 -1.27
C VAL A 270 -8.07 28.11 -2.27
N ARG A 271 -8.40 29.34 -1.90
CA ARG A 271 -8.08 30.60 -2.60
C ARG A 271 -7.37 31.61 -1.69
N LYS A 272 -7.01 31.22 -0.46
CA LYS A 272 -6.49 32.12 0.58
C LYS A 272 -4.95 32.11 0.55
N PRO A 273 -4.28 33.27 0.44
CA PRO A 273 -2.82 33.31 0.33
C PRO A 273 -2.11 32.95 1.63
N ARG A 274 -2.71 33.21 2.80
CA ARG A 274 -2.11 32.89 4.11
C ARG A 274 -2.98 31.92 4.90
N THR A 275 -2.42 30.75 5.22
CA THR A 275 -3.01 29.77 6.13
C THR A 275 -1.94 28.85 6.71
N ASN A 276 -2.22 28.26 7.88
CA ASN A 276 -1.33 27.30 8.53
C ASN A 276 -1.08 26.04 7.68
N LEU A 277 -1.95 25.77 6.70
CA LEU A 277 -1.84 24.62 5.80
C LEU A 277 -0.64 24.68 4.86
N TRP A 278 -0.01 25.86 4.69
CA TRP A 278 1.17 26.03 3.84
C TRP A 278 2.47 25.63 4.51
N ASN A 279 2.46 25.40 5.83
CA ASN A 279 3.59 24.81 6.51
C ASN A 279 3.63 23.30 6.19
N THR A 280 4.39 22.91 5.18
CA THR A 280 4.50 21.53 4.69
C THR A 280 5.41 20.65 5.55
N ASP A 281 6.21 21.24 6.46
CA ASP A 281 6.96 20.50 7.48
C ASP A 281 6.04 19.83 8.51
N GLU A 282 4.83 20.39 8.72
CA GLU A 282 3.82 19.81 9.59
C GLU A 282 3.14 18.60 8.96
N ALA A 283 2.75 18.67 7.69
CA ALA A 283 2.16 17.55 6.96
C ALA A 283 2.11 17.87 5.45
N ASN A 284 2.06 16.85 4.60
CA ASN A 284 1.84 17.06 3.18
C ASN A 284 0.50 17.80 2.94
N THR A 285 0.50 18.80 2.06
CA THR A 285 -0.70 19.55 1.69
C THR A 285 -0.92 19.43 0.19
N ILE A 286 -2.13 19.03 -0.17
CA ILE A 286 -2.58 18.91 -1.55
C ILE A 286 -3.69 19.93 -1.78
N VAL A 287 -3.45 20.86 -2.70
CA VAL A 287 -4.42 21.85 -3.14
C VAL A 287 -5.07 21.39 -4.42
N MET A 288 -6.38 21.26 -4.37
CA MET A 288 -7.19 20.90 -5.53
C MET A 288 -7.77 22.15 -6.17
N THR A 289 -7.52 22.31 -7.46
CA THR A 289 -7.95 23.48 -8.24
C THR A 289 -8.46 23.06 -9.61
N VAL A 290 -9.20 23.96 -10.25
CA VAL A 290 -9.56 23.80 -11.66
C VAL A 290 -8.35 24.20 -12.53
N ALA A 291 -8.17 23.50 -13.65
CA ALA A 291 -7.09 23.75 -14.60
C ALA A 291 -7.00 25.22 -15.01
N GLY A 292 -5.79 25.78 -14.96
CA GLY A 292 -5.51 27.15 -15.37
C GLY A 292 -6.00 28.25 -14.40
N ALA A 293 -6.69 27.90 -13.32
CA ALA A 293 -7.18 28.88 -12.36
C ALA A 293 -6.02 29.46 -11.51
N ARG A 294 -5.83 30.79 -11.56
CA ARG A 294 -4.89 31.53 -10.69
C ARG A 294 -3.45 30.97 -10.73
N ARG A 295 -2.88 30.85 -11.94
CA ARG A 295 -1.55 30.25 -12.18
C ARG A 295 -0.44 30.81 -11.27
N GLU A 296 -0.41 32.11 -11.03
CA GLU A 296 0.56 32.75 -10.13
C GLU A 296 0.45 32.21 -8.70
N PHE A 297 -0.77 32.18 -8.15
CA PHE A 297 -1.01 31.62 -6.82
C PHE A 297 -0.65 30.14 -6.74
N GLN A 298 -0.92 29.37 -7.80
CA GLN A 298 -0.48 27.98 -7.85
C GLN A 298 1.05 27.86 -7.85
N ALA A 299 1.76 28.73 -8.57
CA ALA A 299 3.22 28.75 -8.59
C ALA A 299 3.80 29.11 -7.21
N GLU A 300 3.21 30.09 -6.51
CA GLU A 300 3.54 30.42 -5.13
C GLU A 300 3.38 29.21 -4.20
N LEU A 301 2.26 28.48 -4.32
CA LEU A 301 2.02 27.29 -3.50
C LEU A 301 3.04 26.18 -3.77
N ARG A 302 3.36 25.92 -5.05
CA ARG A 302 4.41 24.96 -5.41
C ARG A 302 5.77 25.36 -4.85
N ALA A 303 6.10 26.65 -4.84
CA ALA A 303 7.34 27.15 -4.23
C ALA A 303 7.40 26.93 -2.70
N LEU A 304 6.26 26.83 -2.03
CA LEU A 304 6.13 26.47 -0.61
C LEU A 304 6.11 24.95 -0.37
N GLY A 305 6.32 24.13 -1.40
CA GLY A 305 6.27 22.67 -1.32
C GLY A 305 4.85 22.08 -1.26
N VAL A 306 3.83 22.90 -1.51
CA VAL A 306 2.44 22.43 -1.57
C VAL A 306 2.20 21.74 -2.91
N GLU A 307 1.65 20.54 -2.87
CA GLU A 307 1.26 19.81 -4.07
C GLU A 307 -0.01 20.46 -4.66
N VAL A 308 0.04 20.89 -5.92
CA VAL A 308 -1.11 21.50 -6.60
C VAL A 308 -1.60 20.56 -7.69
N VAL A 309 -2.82 20.04 -7.51
CA VAL A 309 -3.48 19.10 -8.43
C VAL A 309 -4.60 19.82 -9.16
N GLU A 310 -4.52 19.80 -10.47
CA GLU A 310 -5.51 20.42 -11.35
C GLU A 310 -6.51 19.40 -11.88
N PHE A 311 -7.78 19.76 -11.84
CA PHE A 311 -8.90 19.00 -12.38
C PHE A 311 -9.59 19.80 -13.47
N ASP A 312 -10.13 19.13 -14.49
CA ASP A 312 -10.99 19.79 -15.48
C ASP A 312 -12.31 20.21 -14.80
N GLU A 313 -12.89 19.28 -14.04
CA GLU A 313 -14.01 19.54 -13.15
C GLU A 313 -13.67 19.12 -11.71
N LEU A 314 -13.76 20.05 -10.77
CA LEU A 314 -13.45 19.80 -9.36
C LEU A 314 -14.70 19.39 -8.57
N THR A 315 -15.01 18.09 -8.60
CA THR A 315 -16.09 17.45 -7.82
C THR A 315 -15.52 16.59 -6.68
N PRO A 316 -16.27 16.37 -5.58
CA PRO A 316 -15.89 15.40 -4.55
C PRO A 316 -15.59 14.00 -5.11
N GLY A 317 -16.33 13.54 -6.12
CA GLY A 317 -16.07 12.28 -6.81
C GLY A 317 -14.67 12.25 -7.44
N ALA A 318 -14.30 13.29 -8.19
CA ALA A 318 -12.97 13.39 -8.80
C ALA A 318 -11.84 13.42 -7.75
N VAL A 319 -12.08 14.06 -6.60
CA VAL A 319 -11.15 14.03 -5.45
C VAL A 319 -10.95 12.61 -4.92
N ALA A 320 -12.03 11.86 -4.74
CA ALA A 320 -11.96 10.47 -4.26
C ALA A 320 -11.23 9.56 -5.26
N ASP A 321 -11.49 9.73 -6.56
CA ASP A 321 -10.85 8.97 -7.63
C ASP A 321 -9.34 9.29 -7.74
N TYR A 322 -8.95 10.55 -7.55
CA TYR A 322 -7.55 10.93 -7.43
C TYR A 322 -6.86 10.23 -6.25
N CYS A 323 -7.51 10.25 -5.09
CA CYS A 323 -6.99 9.58 -3.89
C CYS A 323 -6.89 8.05 -4.09
N ALA A 324 -7.84 7.47 -4.83
CA ALA A 324 -7.79 6.06 -5.24
C ALA A 324 -6.51 5.77 -6.02
N LYS A 325 -6.24 6.53 -7.09
CA LYS A 325 -5.03 6.36 -7.92
C LYS A 325 -3.73 6.50 -7.10
N ARG A 326 -3.74 7.33 -6.06
CA ARG A 326 -2.60 7.50 -5.15
C ARG A 326 -2.34 6.32 -4.20
N GLY A 327 -3.26 5.37 -4.13
CA GLY A 327 -3.16 4.23 -3.22
C GLY A 327 -3.84 4.43 -1.86
N TYR A 328 -4.49 5.58 -1.62
CA TYR A 328 -5.17 5.82 -0.35
C TYR A 328 -6.32 4.84 -0.13
N LEU A 329 -6.45 4.38 1.10
CA LEU A 329 -7.45 3.43 1.54
C LEU A 329 -8.58 4.09 2.32
N GLN A 330 -8.30 5.16 3.07
CA GLN A 330 -9.28 5.87 3.91
C GLN A 330 -9.15 7.40 3.80
N LEU A 331 -10.27 8.08 3.60
CA LEU A 331 -10.38 9.54 3.61
C LEU A 331 -11.24 10.03 4.76
N PHE A 332 -10.80 11.11 5.43
CA PHE A 332 -11.55 11.72 6.52
C PHE A 332 -12.04 13.12 6.14
N TRP A 333 -13.35 13.27 5.99
CA TRP A 333 -13.97 14.50 5.53
C TRP A 333 -14.46 15.33 6.71
N GLU A 334 -13.86 16.50 6.89
CA GLU A 334 -14.22 17.47 7.94
C GLU A 334 -14.74 18.77 7.33
N CYS A 335 -15.83 18.65 6.57
CA CYS A 335 -16.34 19.73 5.77
C CYS A 335 -17.71 20.24 6.24
N GLY A 336 -17.99 21.52 5.98
CA GLY A 336 -19.32 22.10 6.20
C GLY A 336 -20.29 21.76 5.06
N GLY A 337 -21.56 22.17 5.24
CA GLY A 337 -22.67 21.82 4.35
C GLY A 337 -22.43 22.02 2.86
N GLY A 338 -21.71 23.08 2.47
CA GLY A 338 -21.46 23.39 1.05
C GLY A 338 -20.56 22.38 0.31
N LEU A 339 -19.74 21.60 1.01
CA LEU A 339 -19.00 20.48 0.40
C LEU A 339 -19.67 19.13 0.73
N ALA A 340 -20.28 19.01 1.91
CA ALA A 340 -20.96 17.80 2.32
C ALA A 340 -22.17 17.44 1.43
N GLY A 341 -22.94 18.43 0.98
CA GLY A 341 -24.09 18.21 0.08
C GLY A 341 -23.67 17.53 -1.23
N PRO A 342 -22.81 18.16 -2.05
CA PRO A 342 -22.28 17.55 -3.27
C PRO A 342 -21.58 16.21 -3.04
N ALA A 343 -20.86 16.03 -1.93
CA ALA A 343 -20.18 14.76 -1.63
C ALA A 343 -21.14 13.61 -1.29
N LEU A 344 -22.31 13.93 -0.71
CA LEU A 344 -23.39 12.96 -0.54
C LEU A 344 -24.02 12.60 -1.90
N THR A 345 -24.26 13.59 -2.75
CA THR A 345 -24.81 13.39 -4.10
C THR A 345 -23.87 12.54 -4.98
N ASP A 346 -22.55 12.77 -4.89
CA ASP A 346 -21.54 11.98 -5.61
C ASP A 346 -21.34 10.55 -5.04
N GLY A 347 -22.03 10.20 -3.95
CA GLY A 347 -21.89 8.91 -3.29
C GLY A 347 -20.50 8.68 -2.68
N VAL A 348 -19.77 9.75 -2.33
CA VAL A 348 -18.38 9.67 -1.86
C VAL A 348 -18.30 9.26 -0.40
N PHE A 349 -19.33 9.53 0.41
CA PHE A 349 -19.35 9.21 1.83
C PHE A 349 -19.91 7.81 2.09
N HIS A 350 -19.20 7.01 2.88
CA HIS A 350 -19.59 5.63 3.19
C HIS A 350 -19.94 5.45 4.66
N HIS A 351 -19.26 6.16 5.56
CA HIS A 351 -19.47 6.07 6.99
C HIS A 351 -19.60 7.44 7.62
N VAL A 352 -20.60 7.63 8.48
CA VAL A 352 -20.88 8.88 9.16
C VAL A 352 -20.36 8.84 10.59
N MET A 353 -19.72 9.93 11.02
CA MET A 353 -19.34 10.21 12.41
C MET A 353 -19.93 11.56 12.82
N ALA A 354 -21.13 11.52 13.40
CA ALA A 354 -21.87 12.71 13.81
C ALA A 354 -21.72 12.94 15.31
N PHE A 355 -20.99 14.00 15.70
CA PHE A 355 -20.93 14.42 17.10
C PHE A 355 -22.03 15.42 17.41
N VAL A 356 -22.87 15.12 18.39
CA VAL A 356 -23.99 15.94 18.85
C VAL A 356 -23.69 16.48 20.24
N ALA A 357 -23.53 17.79 20.34
CA ALA A 357 -23.29 18.49 21.59
C ALA A 357 -24.61 18.87 22.26
N PRO A 358 -24.72 18.81 23.61
CA PRO A 358 -25.89 19.25 24.36
C PRO A 358 -25.88 20.78 24.44
N LYS A 359 -26.16 21.42 23.31
CA LYS A 359 -26.25 22.87 23.11
C LYS A 359 -27.41 23.14 22.17
N ILE A 360 -28.02 24.30 22.28
CA ILE A 360 -29.04 24.81 21.35
C ILE A 360 -28.57 26.20 20.90
N VAL A 361 -28.59 26.46 19.59
CA VAL A 361 -28.15 27.73 19.01
C VAL A 361 -29.34 28.48 18.38
N GLY A 362 -30.24 27.74 17.73
CA GLY A 362 -31.34 28.28 16.97
C GLY A 362 -30.88 29.03 15.74
N SER A 363 -31.38 30.24 15.58
CA SER A 363 -31.16 31.12 14.44
C SER A 363 -31.27 32.57 14.91
N SER A 364 -30.41 33.46 14.41
CA SER A 364 -30.49 34.90 14.69
C SER A 364 -30.22 35.68 13.40
N GLY A 365 -31.23 36.37 12.87
CA GLY A 365 -31.09 37.19 11.66
C GLY A 365 -30.93 36.40 10.35
N GLY A 366 -31.22 35.09 10.34
CA GLY A 366 -31.10 34.22 9.17
C GLY A 366 -30.63 32.81 9.52
N PRO A 367 -30.74 31.84 8.60
CA PRO A 367 -30.51 30.43 8.90
C PRO A 367 -29.07 30.18 9.38
N ALA A 368 -28.95 29.60 10.57
CA ALA A 368 -27.66 29.12 11.07
C ALA A 368 -27.20 27.86 10.29
N PRO A 369 -25.89 27.72 10.00
CA PRO A 369 -25.37 26.63 9.17
C PRO A 369 -25.65 25.23 9.72
N SER A 370 -26.05 24.31 8.83
CA SER A 370 -26.23 22.87 9.10
C SER A 370 -25.01 22.04 8.62
N PRO A 371 -24.86 20.79 9.10
CA PRO A 371 -23.79 19.89 8.66
C PRO A 371 -23.85 19.54 7.17
N VAL A 372 -25.06 19.38 6.64
CA VAL A 372 -25.35 19.02 5.26
C VAL A 372 -26.06 20.21 4.60
N GLY A 373 -25.57 20.60 3.42
CA GLY A 373 -26.16 21.64 2.59
C GLY A 373 -27.16 21.05 1.60
N GLU A 374 -27.20 21.60 0.40
CA GLU A 374 -28.12 21.16 -0.66
C GLU A 374 -27.75 19.76 -1.16
N THR A 375 -28.74 18.86 -1.18
CA THR A 375 -28.63 17.48 -1.67
C THR A 375 -29.63 17.16 -2.78
N GLY A 376 -30.65 17.99 -2.98
CA GLY A 376 -31.75 17.76 -3.93
C GLY A 376 -32.82 16.79 -3.44
N LEU A 377 -32.75 16.30 -2.19
CA LEU A 377 -33.77 15.42 -1.61
C LEU A 377 -34.97 16.24 -1.14
N GLU A 378 -36.16 15.95 -1.67
CA GLU A 378 -37.37 16.73 -1.41
C GLU A 378 -38.34 16.06 -0.43
N ARG A 379 -38.42 14.72 -0.44
CA ARG A 379 -39.34 13.96 0.40
C ARG A 379 -38.60 13.20 1.50
N MET A 380 -39.27 12.97 2.63
CA MET A 380 -38.68 12.18 3.73
C MET A 380 -38.37 10.73 3.33
N THR A 381 -39.08 10.19 2.34
CA THR A 381 -38.80 8.88 1.75
C THR A 381 -37.48 8.84 0.99
N ASP A 382 -36.97 9.99 0.57
CA ASP A 382 -35.71 10.12 -0.18
C ASP A 382 -34.52 10.26 0.79
N ALA A 383 -34.78 10.42 2.09
CA ALA A 383 -33.75 10.60 3.10
C ALA A 383 -32.83 9.37 3.21
N LEU A 384 -31.53 9.63 3.33
CA LEU A 384 -30.52 8.58 3.45
C LEU A 384 -30.54 7.97 4.86
N ALA A 385 -31.11 6.77 4.99
CA ALA A 385 -31.16 6.05 6.25
C ALA A 385 -29.82 5.36 6.56
N LEU A 386 -29.22 5.71 7.71
CA LEU A 386 -27.99 5.06 8.18
C LEU A 386 -28.24 3.61 8.59
N ARG A 387 -27.32 2.72 8.19
CA ARG A 387 -27.31 1.29 8.55
C ARG A 387 -26.26 1.03 9.64
N GLY A 388 -26.48 -0.01 10.45
CA GLY A 388 -25.54 -0.39 11.51
C GLY A 388 -25.35 0.71 12.56
N LEU A 389 -26.45 1.35 12.98
CA LEU A 389 -26.44 2.50 13.88
C LEU A 389 -25.72 2.17 15.20
N GLY A 390 -24.71 2.96 15.53
CA GLY A 390 -24.03 2.94 16.81
C GLY A 390 -24.14 4.28 17.51
N ILE A 391 -24.40 4.27 18.81
CA ILE A 391 -24.49 5.48 19.64
C ILE A 391 -23.52 5.33 20.82
N ARG A 392 -22.62 6.31 21.00
CA ARG A 392 -21.61 6.29 22.06
C ARG A 392 -21.49 7.66 22.71
N LYS A 393 -21.41 7.69 24.05
CA LYS A 393 -21.16 8.93 24.80
C LYS A 393 -19.66 9.26 24.81
N HIS A 394 -19.30 10.50 24.50
CA HIS A 394 -17.94 11.04 24.56
C HIS A 394 -17.91 12.27 25.46
N GLY A 395 -17.71 12.05 26.77
CA GLY A 395 -17.87 13.09 27.77
C GLY A 395 -19.31 13.62 27.79
N ARG A 396 -19.50 14.89 27.42
CA ARG A 396 -20.83 15.53 27.33
C ARG A 396 -21.51 15.34 25.97
N ASP A 397 -20.76 14.97 24.94
CA ASP A 397 -21.27 14.86 23.57
C ASP A 397 -21.72 13.42 23.27
N VAL A 398 -22.60 13.26 22.29
CA VAL A 398 -23.01 11.95 21.77
C VAL A 398 -22.41 11.77 20.38
N LEU A 399 -21.74 10.65 20.14
CA LEU A 399 -21.29 10.23 18.82
C LEU A 399 -22.32 9.25 18.25
N ILE A 400 -22.89 9.60 17.11
CA ILE A 400 -23.72 8.73 16.28
C ILE A 400 -22.87 8.28 15.09
N ILE A 401 -22.78 6.96 14.88
CA ILE A 401 -22.08 6.35 13.75
C ILE A 401 -23.01 5.44 12.95
N GLY A 402 -22.74 5.31 11.66
CA GLY A 402 -23.48 4.42 10.79
C GLY A 402 -22.99 4.50 9.36
N TYR A 403 -23.38 3.53 8.56
CA TYR A 403 -23.02 3.44 7.15
C TYR A 403 -24.12 4.07 6.29
N LEU A 404 -23.73 4.84 5.29
CA LEU A 404 -24.66 5.29 4.26
C LEU A 404 -25.01 4.11 3.34
N PRO A 405 -26.21 4.10 2.76
CA PRO A 405 -26.52 3.11 1.73
C PRO A 405 -25.54 3.28 0.57
N PRO A 406 -25.20 2.20 -0.16
CA PRO A 406 -24.52 2.34 -1.43
C PRO A 406 -25.31 3.32 -2.29
N ALA A 407 -24.62 4.22 -3.00
CA ALA A 407 -25.29 5.10 -3.94
C ALA A 407 -26.08 4.21 -4.92
N SER A 408 -27.41 4.19 -4.77
CA SER A 408 -28.27 3.56 -5.75
C SER A 408 -28.06 4.33 -7.04
N SER A 409 -27.53 3.67 -8.07
CA SER A 409 -27.68 4.14 -9.44
C SER A 409 -29.17 4.30 -9.67
N THR A 410 -29.68 5.52 -9.51
CA THR A 410 -31.03 5.91 -9.94
C THR A 410 -31.01 5.91 -11.46
N GLY A 411 -31.19 4.69 -11.98
CA GLY A 411 -31.14 4.29 -13.38
C GLY A 411 -31.27 2.76 -13.37
N ALA A 412 -32.52 2.29 -13.42
CA ALA A 412 -32.93 0.93 -13.16
C ALA A 412 -32.11 -0.11 -13.95
N LEU A 413 -31.52 -1.05 -13.20
CA LEU A 413 -31.38 -2.44 -13.63
C LEU A 413 -32.79 -2.96 -13.95
N ALA A 414 -33.13 -2.99 -15.24
CA ALA A 414 -34.24 -3.77 -15.74
C ALA A 414 -33.72 -5.18 -16.08
N GLU A 415 -34.14 -6.12 -15.24
CA GLU A 415 -34.38 -7.54 -15.50
C GLU A 415 -33.47 -8.28 -16.51
N SER A 416 -32.69 -9.24 -15.99
CA SER A 416 -32.14 -10.33 -16.79
C SER A 416 -33.27 -11.23 -17.32
N PRO A 417 -33.23 -11.60 -18.62
CA PRO A 417 -33.73 -12.88 -19.08
C PRO A 417 -32.55 -13.80 -19.43
N GLU A 418 -32.81 -15.08 -19.23
CA GLU A 418 -31.91 -16.21 -19.43
C GLU A 418 -31.42 -16.39 -20.88
N GLY A 419 -30.24 -17.01 -21.01
CA GLY A 419 -29.95 -18.00 -22.05
C GLY A 419 -29.41 -17.52 -23.41
N GLY A 420 -28.27 -18.10 -23.81
CA GLY A 420 -27.94 -18.36 -25.22
C GLY A 420 -26.72 -17.60 -25.75
N GLY A 421 -25.78 -18.35 -26.33
CA GLY A 421 -24.47 -17.86 -26.78
C GLY A 421 -24.52 -16.79 -27.88
N THR A 422 -23.41 -16.10 -28.10
CA THR A 422 -22.39 -16.45 -29.11
C THR A 422 -21.22 -15.47 -29.00
N ASN A 423 -20.01 -15.97 -29.26
CA ASN A 423 -18.86 -15.14 -29.60
C ASN A 423 -19.23 -14.30 -30.82
N ASP A 424 -19.03 -12.98 -30.74
CA ASP A 424 -18.57 -12.24 -31.90
C ASP A 424 -17.74 -11.04 -31.47
N GLY A 425 -16.52 -11.02 -32.00
CA GLY A 425 -15.56 -9.95 -31.80
C GLY A 425 -15.92 -8.73 -32.63
N THR A 426 -15.64 -7.56 -32.07
CA THR A 426 -15.27 -6.38 -32.85
C THR A 426 -14.17 -5.65 -32.08
N ASP A 427 -12.94 -5.89 -32.52
CA ASP A 427 -11.78 -5.07 -32.25
C ASP A 427 -12.01 -3.62 -32.74
N ALA A 428 -11.52 -2.63 -31.97
CA ALA A 428 -10.40 -1.79 -32.40
C ALA A 428 -10.26 -0.52 -31.54
N ALA A 429 -9.19 -0.45 -30.74
CA ALA A 429 -8.29 0.71 -30.66
C ALA A 429 -7.01 0.28 -29.89
N GLY A 430 -5.85 0.40 -30.55
CA GLY A 430 -4.61 -0.31 -30.23
C GLY A 430 -4.05 -0.10 -28.82
N THR A 431 -3.67 -1.21 -28.20
CA THR A 431 -2.90 -1.29 -26.97
C THR A 431 -1.46 -0.82 -27.21
N ASP A 432 -1.10 0.33 -26.66
CA ASP A 432 0.30 0.66 -26.39
C ASP A 432 0.81 -0.32 -25.32
N ALA A 433 1.61 -1.31 -25.74
CA ALA A 433 2.18 -2.32 -24.86
C ALA A 433 3.39 -1.76 -24.08
N SER A 434 3.20 -0.67 -23.33
CA SER A 434 4.25 -0.06 -22.51
C SER A 434 4.24 -0.59 -21.07
N MET A 435 5.43 -0.85 -20.52
CA MET A 435 5.64 -1.18 -19.11
C MET A 435 5.74 0.13 -18.31
N ARG A 436 4.72 0.44 -17.54
CA ARG A 436 4.61 1.71 -16.78
C ARG A 436 4.84 1.51 -15.29
N PHE A 437 5.54 2.45 -14.67
CA PHE A 437 5.61 2.59 -13.21
C PHE A 437 5.79 4.06 -12.85
N TYR A 438 5.20 4.49 -11.74
CA TYR A 438 5.42 5.81 -11.15
C TYR A 438 5.89 5.66 -9.70
N LYS A 439 5.26 4.73 -8.97
CA LYS A 439 5.51 4.51 -7.55
C LYS A 439 6.12 3.16 -7.30
N SER A 440 6.86 3.04 -6.19
CA SER A 440 7.52 1.80 -5.79
C SER A 440 6.55 0.64 -5.53
N TRP A 441 5.26 0.94 -5.32
CA TRP A 441 4.18 -0.02 -5.08
C TRP A 441 3.32 -0.31 -6.31
N ASP A 442 3.65 0.23 -7.48
CA ASP A 442 2.99 -0.15 -8.73
C ASP A 442 3.37 -1.59 -9.12
N VAL A 443 2.63 -2.18 -10.08
CA VAL A 443 2.92 -3.52 -10.62
C VAL A 443 4.37 -3.64 -11.09
N ASN A 444 4.92 -2.58 -11.70
CA ASN A 444 6.32 -2.51 -12.13
C ASN A 444 7.18 -1.60 -11.21
N GLY A 445 6.68 -1.27 -10.02
CA GLY A 445 7.25 -0.32 -9.08
C GLY A 445 8.64 -0.71 -8.56
N ALA A 446 9.00 -1.99 -8.67
CA ALA A 446 10.35 -2.46 -8.37
C ALA A 446 11.43 -1.74 -9.20
N LEU A 447 11.11 -1.19 -10.38
CA LEU A 447 12.03 -0.40 -11.21
C LEU A 447 12.29 1.02 -10.68
N SER A 448 11.39 1.57 -9.86
CA SER A 448 11.53 2.91 -9.28
C SER A 448 12.80 3.07 -8.44
N ASN A 449 13.44 4.24 -8.48
CA ASN A 449 14.51 4.64 -7.57
C ASN A 449 14.05 4.74 -6.10
N PHE A 450 12.74 4.85 -5.85
CA PHE A 450 12.13 4.84 -4.53
C PHE A 450 11.83 3.42 -4.01
N SER A 451 12.08 2.36 -4.79
CA SER A 451 11.80 1.01 -4.31
C SER A 451 12.80 0.56 -3.23
N PRO A 452 12.37 -0.21 -2.21
CA PRO A 452 13.17 -0.59 -1.05
C PRO A 452 14.18 -1.70 -1.38
N HIS A 453 15.07 -1.41 -2.33
CA HIS A 453 16.15 -2.29 -2.78
C HIS A 453 17.49 -1.66 -2.40
N PRO A 454 18.13 -2.12 -1.31
CA PRO A 454 19.43 -1.60 -0.91
C PRO A 454 20.49 -1.81 -1.99
N ILE A 455 21.42 -0.88 -2.12
CA ILE A 455 22.52 -0.98 -3.10
C ILE A 455 23.87 -0.92 -2.40
N ASP A 456 24.84 -1.66 -2.92
CA ASP A 456 26.24 -1.49 -2.55
C ASP A 456 26.86 -0.46 -3.49
N ALA A 457 27.28 0.67 -2.94
CA ALA A 457 27.84 1.78 -3.69
C ALA A 457 28.86 2.54 -2.81
N PRO A 458 29.82 3.27 -3.40
CA PRO A 458 30.81 4.01 -2.60
C PRO A 458 30.14 5.08 -1.75
N LEU A 459 30.81 5.50 -0.68
CA LEU A 459 30.30 6.60 0.15
C LEU A 459 30.21 7.90 -0.66
N VAL A 460 31.22 8.18 -1.50
CA VAL A 460 31.26 9.31 -2.43
C VAL A 460 31.46 8.77 -3.85
N TRP A 461 30.61 9.18 -4.77
CA TRP A 461 30.72 8.83 -6.18
C TRP A 461 31.78 9.71 -6.86
N VAL A 462 32.81 9.06 -7.40
CA VAL A 462 33.96 9.70 -8.08
C VAL A 462 33.97 9.49 -9.59
N GLY A 463 32.94 8.84 -10.14
CA GLY A 463 32.94 8.35 -11.52
C GLY A 463 33.84 7.12 -11.68
N GLN A 464 33.49 6.21 -12.59
CA GLN A 464 34.35 5.05 -12.85
C GLN A 464 35.71 5.51 -13.40
N THR A 465 36.78 5.21 -12.65
CA THR A 465 38.14 5.07 -13.19
C THR A 465 38.44 3.57 -13.23
N GLU A 466 39.18 3.12 -14.25
CA GLU A 466 39.38 1.70 -14.57
C GLU A 466 40.03 0.86 -13.45
N ASP A 467 40.55 1.50 -12.39
CA ASP A 467 41.26 0.86 -11.29
C ASP A 467 40.47 0.69 -9.97
N ASP A 468 39.24 1.21 -9.85
CA ASP A 468 38.59 1.27 -8.53
C ASP A 468 37.69 0.04 -8.23
N THR A 469 38.33 -1.14 -8.20
CA THR A 469 37.78 -2.37 -7.58
C THR A 469 38.22 -2.52 -6.13
N ASP A 470 38.39 -1.42 -5.40
CA ASP A 470 38.55 -1.49 -3.95
C ASP A 470 37.20 -1.78 -3.29
N ALA A 471 36.87 -3.07 -3.22
CA ALA A 471 35.76 -3.62 -2.43
C ALA A 471 35.78 -3.18 -0.94
N LYS A 472 36.87 -2.54 -0.50
CA LYS A 472 37.08 -1.99 0.85
C LYS A 472 36.31 -0.69 1.14
N ASN A 473 35.81 0.04 0.13
CA ASN A 473 35.13 1.33 0.33
C ASN A 473 33.64 1.34 -0.07
N MET A 474 33.05 0.16 -0.34
CA MET A 474 31.61 0.03 -0.57
C MET A 474 30.85 0.13 0.73
N CYS A 475 29.69 0.79 0.70
CA CYS A 475 28.78 0.83 1.83
C CYS A 475 27.35 0.60 1.36
N GLU A 476 26.52 0.05 2.25
CA GLU A 476 25.12 -0.17 1.93
C GLU A 476 24.34 1.16 2.01
N TRP A 477 23.56 1.42 0.96
CA TRP A 477 22.58 2.50 0.87
C TRP A 477 21.16 1.91 0.86
N PRO A 478 20.22 2.44 1.64
CA PRO A 478 18.88 1.82 1.76
C PRO A 478 18.09 1.75 0.45
N THR A 479 18.24 2.74 -0.43
CA THR A 479 17.65 2.75 -1.79
C THR A 479 18.53 3.54 -2.76
N VAL A 480 18.22 3.42 -4.06
CA VAL A 480 18.79 4.28 -5.12
C VAL A 480 18.55 5.76 -4.82
N GLU A 481 17.37 6.14 -4.32
CA GLU A 481 17.07 7.53 -3.96
C GLU A 481 17.95 8.05 -2.81
N HIS A 482 18.27 7.23 -1.80
CA HIS A 482 19.18 7.64 -0.72
C HIS A 482 20.56 7.98 -1.27
N PHE A 483 21.11 7.09 -2.09
CA PHE A 483 22.39 7.31 -2.75
C PHE A 483 22.35 8.57 -3.63
N TYR A 484 21.38 8.67 -4.54
CA TYR A 484 21.27 9.78 -5.48
C TYR A 484 21.16 11.15 -4.78
N GLN A 485 20.37 11.26 -3.70
CA GLN A 485 20.22 12.50 -2.96
C GLN A 485 21.49 12.86 -2.17
N ALA A 486 22.19 11.88 -1.60
CA ALA A 486 23.43 12.10 -0.88
C ALA A 486 24.56 12.55 -1.81
N GLN A 487 24.64 11.99 -3.03
CA GLN A 487 25.70 12.31 -3.97
C GLN A 487 25.68 13.77 -4.49
N LYS A 488 24.60 14.52 -4.27
CA LYS A 488 24.58 15.98 -4.46
C LYS A 488 25.64 16.72 -3.64
N PHE A 489 26.01 16.17 -2.48
CA PHE A 489 26.94 16.76 -1.51
C PHE A 489 28.30 16.03 -1.53
N GLY A 490 28.45 14.99 -2.36
CA GLY A 490 29.65 14.17 -2.43
C GLY A 490 30.85 14.94 -2.95
N GLY A 491 32.00 14.80 -2.27
CA GLY A 491 33.27 15.42 -2.66
C GLY A 491 33.41 16.91 -2.31
N VAL A 492 32.42 17.50 -1.64
CA VAL A 492 32.49 18.89 -1.16
C VAL A 492 33.27 18.93 0.17
N ASP A 493 34.34 19.72 0.21
CA ASP A 493 35.14 19.92 1.43
C ASP A 493 34.46 20.93 2.40
N ASP A 494 33.29 20.53 2.91
CA ASP A 494 32.54 21.27 3.92
C ASP A 494 31.95 20.26 4.94
N PRO A 495 32.16 20.45 6.27
CA PRO A 495 31.56 19.59 7.28
C PRO A 495 30.04 19.45 7.16
N ASP A 496 29.33 20.52 6.80
CA ASP A 496 27.87 20.54 6.64
C ASP A 496 27.43 19.63 5.47
N ALA A 497 28.27 19.51 4.43
CA ALA A 497 28.01 18.61 3.30
C ALA A 497 28.14 17.14 3.71
N ARG A 498 29.11 16.80 4.59
CA ARG A 498 29.27 15.44 5.11
C ARG A 498 28.10 15.06 6.03
N GLU A 499 27.69 15.97 6.91
CA GLU A 499 26.53 15.78 7.77
C GLU A 499 25.24 15.60 6.96
N ALA A 500 25.08 16.36 5.86
CA ALA A 500 23.97 16.18 4.93
C ALA A 500 23.93 14.78 4.32
N MET A 501 25.07 14.23 3.88
CA MET A 501 25.13 12.87 3.34
C MET A 501 24.77 11.82 4.38
N GLU A 502 25.26 11.96 5.61
CA GLU A 502 24.93 11.05 6.71
C GLU A 502 23.44 11.11 7.08
N ALA A 503 22.87 12.32 7.16
CA ALA A 503 21.45 12.52 7.45
C ALA A 503 20.55 11.92 6.34
N ILE A 504 20.94 12.07 5.07
CA ILE A 504 20.22 11.45 3.94
C ILE A 504 20.34 9.93 4.00
N ARG A 505 21.52 9.40 4.31
CA ARG A 505 21.75 7.95 4.42
C ARG A 505 21.00 7.33 5.59
N ALA A 506 20.89 8.04 6.71
CA ALA A 506 20.18 7.61 7.92
C ALA A 506 18.66 7.85 7.87
N ALA A 507 18.16 8.45 6.79
CA ALA A 507 16.73 8.67 6.60
C ALA A 507 15.94 7.36 6.68
N SER A 508 14.74 7.43 7.26
CA SER A 508 13.91 6.22 7.49
C SER A 508 13.20 5.73 6.22
N SER A 509 13.17 6.56 5.17
CA SER A 509 12.45 6.30 3.92
C SER A 509 13.07 7.08 2.74
N PRO A 510 12.89 6.61 1.50
CA PRO A 510 13.37 7.32 0.31
C PRO A 510 12.68 8.69 0.12
N GLU A 511 11.43 8.86 0.58
CA GLU A 511 10.74 10.15 0.61
C GLU A 511 11.41 11.13 1.57
N GLU A 512 11.86 10.65 2.74
CA GLU A 512 12.59 11.47 3.69
C GLU A 512 13.98 11.84 3.17
N ALA A 513 14.72 10.90 2.58
CA ALA A 513 15.99 11.16 1.90
C ALA A 513 15.84 12.22 0.80
N ALA A 514 14.81 12.10 -0.05
CA ALA A 514 14.46 13.09 -1.07
C ALA A 514 14.10 14.45 -0.47
N ARG A 515 13.32 14.48 0.61
CA ARG A 515 12.96 15.72 1.31
C ARG A 515 14.19 16.43 1.85
N ILE A 516 15.08 15.72 2.55
CA ILE A 516 16.32 16.28 3.11
C ILE A 516 17.19 16.85 1.99
N GLY A 517 17.51 16.04 0.97
CA GLY A 517 18.38 16.44 -0.14
C GLY A 517 17.83 17.63 -0.94
N ARG A 518 16.53 17.63 -1.27
CA ARG A 518 15.88 18.74 -2.00
C ARG A 518 15.78 20.01 -1.16
N THR A 519 15.54 19.88 0.15
CA THR A 519 15.48 21.04 1.06
C THR A 519 16.84 21.70 1.15
N LEU A 520 17.89 20.93 1.42
CA LEU A 520 19.26 21.43 1.53
C LEU A 520 19.77 22.03 0.21
N GLN A 521 19.44 21.42 -0.93
CA GLN A 521 19.75 22.00 -2.25
C GLN A 521 19.15 23.40 -2.43
N ARG A 522 17.93 23.62 -1.92
CA ARG A 522 17.24 24.91 -2.01
C ARG A 522 17.74 25.92 -0.97
N THR A 523 17.97 25.50 0.27
CA THR A 523 18.32 26.40 1.38
C THR A 523 19.82 26.72 1.43
N ASN A 524 20.67 25.76 1.05
CA ASN A 524 22.13 25.83 1.13
C ASN A 524 22.78 25.37 -0.20
N PRO A 525 22.54 26.07 -1.32
CA PRO A 525 23.09 25.66 -2.63
C PRO A 525 24.63 25.62 -2.66
N ARG A 526 25.31 26.32 -1.74
CA ARG A 526 26.78 26.27 -1.58
C ARG A 526 27.32 24.87 -1.25
N LEU A 527 26.48 23.97 -0.73
CA LEU A 527 26.87 22.62 -0.34
C LEU A 527 26.74 21.61 -1.49
N ILE A 528 26.22 22.03 -2.65
CA ILE A 528 26.06 21.16 -3.82
C ILE A 528 27.39 21.08 -4.57
N ARG A 529 27.79 19.87 -4.96
CA ARG A 529 29.00 19.66 -5.76
C ARG A 529 28.93 20.44 -7.08
N PRO A 530 30.00 21.13 -7.51
CA PRO A 530 29.96 22.03 -8.67
C PRO A 530 29.59 21.35 -9.99
N ASP A 531 29.94 20.07 -10.15
CA ASP A 531 29.71 19.25 -11.34
C ASP A 531 28.39 18.47 -11.30
N TRP A 532 27.49 18.75 -10.34
CA TRP A 532 26.26 17.97 -10.13
C TRP A 532 25.39 17.88 -11.40
N ASP A 533 25.22 18.98 -12.12
CA ASP A 533 24.40 19.00 -13.33
C ASP A 533 25.00 18.17 -14.47
N GLU A 534 26.33 18.00 -14.49
CA GLU A 534 27.06 17.21 -15.48
C GLU A 534 27.07 15.71 -15.10
N CYS A 535 27.04 15.37 -13.81
CA CYS A 535 27.21 14.00 -13.34
C CYS A 535 25.93 13.30 -12.86
N LYS A 536 24.83 14.01 -12.57
CA LYS A 536 23.59 13.44 -12.01
C LYS A 536 23.04 12.22 -12.76
N GLU A 537 23.11 12.20 -14.09
CA GLU A 537 22.62 11.07 -14.88
C GLU A 537 23.51 9.83 -14.72
N ARG A 538 24.83 10.02 -14.65
CA ARG A 538 25.80 8.94 -14.42
C ARG A 538 25.65 8.38 -13.00
N VAL A 539 25.48 9.24 -12.00
CA VAL A 539 25.19 8.85 -10.62
C VAL A 539 23.93 7.97 -10.55
N MET A 540 22.84 8.38 -11.21
CA MET A 540 21.61 7.58 -11.25
C MET A 540 21.81 6.25 -11.98
N ARG A 541 22.50 6.26 -13.12
CA ARG A 541 22.79 5.05 -13.91
C ARG A 541 23.57 4.02 -13.09
N ASP A 542 24.63 4.44 -12.40
CA ASP A 542 25.47 3.55 -11.59
C ASP A 542 24.71 2.99 -10.39
N ALA A 543 23.85 3.80 -9.77
CA ALA A 543 22.98 3.36 -8.68
C ALA A 543 21.93 2.34 -9.14
N LEU A 544 21.31 2.57 -10.31
CA LEU A 544 20.39 1.61 -10.92
C LEU A 544 21.10 0.33 -11.31
N ARG A 545 22.32 0.41 -11.87
CA ARG A 545 23.16 -0.76 -12.16
C ARG A 545 23.43 -1.55 -10.89
N ALA A 546 23.90 -0.92 -9.82
CA ALA A 546 24.14 -1.59 -8.53
C ALA A 546 22.89 -2.31 -8.00
N LYS A 547 21.71 -1.69 -8.13
CA LYS A 547 20.43 -2.32 -7.79
C LYS A 547 20.13 -3.55 -8.65
N LEU A 548 20.27 -3.45 -9.97
CA LEU A 548 20.00 -4.56 -10.89
C LEU A 548 21.02 -5.69 -10.75
N THR A 549 22.27 -5.39 -10.41
CA THR A 549 23.30 -6.38 -10.08
C THR A 549 22.95 -7.14 -8.80
N ARG A 550 22.61 -6.41 -7.73
CA ARG A 550 22.31 -7.00 -6.41
C ARG A 550 20.99 -7.77 -6.36
N HIS A 551 19.96 -7.31 -7.08
CA HIS A 551 18.60 -7.85 -6.95
C HIS A 551 18.09 -8.48 -8.23
N ALA A 552 17.92 -9.81 -8.21
CA ALA A 552 17.45 -10.58 -9.36
C ALA A 552 16.04 -10.20 -9.83
N ALA A 553 15.16 -9.78 -8.92
CA ALA A 553 13.77 -9.54 -9.27
C ALA A 553 13.52 -8.25 -10.09
N PRO A 554 14.01 -7.04 -9.72
CA PRO A 554 13.93 -5.87 -10.61
C PRO A 554 14.72 -6.09 -11.91
N ARG A 555 15.81 -6.87 -11.87
CA ARG A 555 16.55 -7.29 -13.08
C ARG A 555 15.68 -8.14 -14.00
N ASN A 556 15.07 -9.20 -13.49
CA ASN A 556 14.22 -10.09 -14.29
C ASN A 556 12.96 -9.38 -14.80
N LEU A 557 12.36 -8.49 -14.01
CA LEU A 557 11.25 -7.65 -14.44
C LEU A 557 11.65 -6.76 -15.62
N LEU A 558 12.81 -6.11 -15.53
CA LEU A 558 13.34 -5.27 -16.59
C LEU A 558 13.66 -6.07 -17.86
N LEU A 559 14.30 -7.24 -17.73
CA LEU A 559 14.60 -8.13 -18.87
C LEU A 559 13.33 -8.68 -19.53
N GLY A 560 12.30 -9.00 -18.72
CA GLY A 560 10.99 -9.44 -19.20
C GLY A 560 10.30 -8.42 -20.11
N SER A 561 10.51 -7.11 -19.85
CA SER A 561 9.98 -6.04 -20.71
C SER A 561 10.48 -6.14 -22.15
N ARG A 562 11.73 -6.56 -22.37
CA ARG A 562 12.30 -6.69 -23.73
C ARG A 562 11.76 -7.91 -24.45
N ALA A 563 11.62 -9.03 -23.75
CA ALA A 563 11.01 -10.24 -24.32
C ALA A 563 9.59 -9.98 -24.84
N ALA A 564 8.87 -9.06 -24.18
CA ALA A 564 7.53 -8.62 -24.56
C ALA A 564 7.51 -7.40 -25.51
N GLY A 565 8.67 -6.89 -25.97
CA GLY A 565 8.76 -5.75 -26.87
C GLY A 565 8.29 -4.41 -26.26
N GLN A 566 8.30 -4.29 -24.93
CA GLN A 566 7.70 -3.16 -24.22
C GLN A 566 8.68 -2.01 -24.02
N CYS A 567 8.19 -0.78 -24.20
CA CYS A 567 8.87 0.43 -23.76
C CYS A 567 8.70 0.61 -22.26
N VAL A 568 9.76 0.98 -21.53
CA VAL A 568 9.72 1.22 -20.09
C VAL A 568 9.49 2.71 -19.85
N LEU A 569 8.35 3.04 -19.21
CA LEU A 569 7.92 4.41 -18.96
C LEU A 569 7.85 4.68 -17.45
N GLU A 570 8.58 5.68 -16.99
CA GLU A 570 8.36 6.31 -15.68
C GLU A 570 7.17 7.27 -15.83
N ASP A 571 6.01 6.85 -15.31
CA ASP A 571 4.69 7.48 -15.52
C ASP A 571 4.40 8.57 -14.48
N SER A 572 5.41 9.37 -14.11
CA SER A 572 5.22 10.49 -13.20
C SER A 572 4.45 11.62 -13.90
N PRO A 573 3.23 11.98 -13.43
CA PRO A 573 2.49 13.11 -13.98
C PRO A 573 3.09 14.47 -13.58
N THR A 574 4.08 14.47 -12.69
CA THR A 574 4.65 15.67 -12.06
C THR A 574 6.11 15.92 -12.41
N ASP A 575 6.82 14.92 -12.95
CA ASP A 575 8.23 15.03 -13.33
C ASP A 575 8.38 14.80 -14.83
N ALA A 576 8.52 15.89 -15.59
CA ALA A 576 8.70 15.83 -17.04
C ALA A 576 10.16 15.58 -17.46
N VAL A 577 11.10 15.53 -16.52
CA VAL A 577 12.53 15.28 -16.81
C VAL A 577 12.82 13.80 -16.64
N TRP A 578 12.51 13.25 -15.48
CA TRP A 578 12.72 11.82 -15.18
C TRP A 578 11.58 10.94 -15.67
N GLY A 579 10.37 11.50 -15.79
CA GLY A 579 9.16 10.82 -16.26
C GLY A 579 8.59 11.33 -17.58
N VAL A 580 7.47 10.74 -17.98
CA VAL A 580 6.70 11.12 -19.18
C VAL A 580 5.84 12.37 -18.99
N GLY A 581 5.71 12.88 -17.76
CA GLY A 581 4.92 14.09 -17.49
C GLY A 581 3.42 13.94 -17.75
N ARG A 582 2.65 14.99 -17.48
CA ARG A 582 1.17 14.96 -17.51
C ARG A 582 0.56 14.69 -18.89
N ASP A 583 1.25 15.07 -19.96
CA ASP A 583 0.79 14.92 -21.35
C ASP A 583 1.46 13.74 -22.08
N GLY A 584 2.29 12.97 -21.38
CA GLY A 584 3.04 11.85 -21.97
C GLY A 584 4.20 12.27 -22.86
N THR A 585 4.56 13.57 -22.90
CA THR A 585 5.63 14.11 -23.77
C THR A 585 6.96 14.36 -23.05
N GLY A 586 7.02 14.08 -21.74
CA GLY A 586 8.19 14.23 -20.89
C GLY A 586 9.36 13.32 -21.29
N GLY A 587 10.55 13.67 -20.81
CA GLY A 587 11.81 13.09 -21.25
C GLY A 587 12.04 11.62 -20.86
N ASN A 588 11.24 11.05 -19.95
CA ASN A 588 11.32 9.65 -19.49
C ASN A 588 12.78 9.21 -19.22
N LEU A 589 13.60 10.08 -18.64
CA LEU A 589 15.04 9.83 -18.50
C LEU A 589 15.31 8.59 -17.66
N LEU A 590 14.52 8.33 -16.62
CA LEU A 590 14.65 7.11 -15.81
C LEU A 590 14.33 5.85 -16.62
N GLY A 591 13.23 5.88 -17.38
CA GLY A 591 12.86 4.78 -18.28
C GLY A 591 13.92 4.53 -19.35
N ARG A 592 14.52 5.60 -19.91
CA ARG A 592 15.65 5.51 -20.86
C ARG A 592 16.88 4.86 -20.23
N LEU A 593 17.31 5.30 -19.06
CA LEU A 593 18.44 4.67 -18.35
C LEU A 593 18.20 3.19 -18.06
N LEU A 594 16.96 2.83 -17.67
CA LEU A 594 16.59 1.44 -17.45
C LEU A 594 16.64 0.62 -18.74
N MET A 595 16.18 1.18 -19.87
CA MET A 595 16.28 0.51 -21.18
C MET A 595 17.74 0.40 -21.65
N GLU A 596 18.58 1.42 -21.42
CA GLU A 596 20.03 1.33 -21.67
C GLU A 596 20.67 0.18 -20.88
N LEU A 597 20.39 0.10 -19.57
CA LEU A 597 20.91 -0.96 -18.70
C LEU A 597 20.37 -2.35 -19.09
N ARG A 598 19.08 -2.44 -19.44
CA ARG A 598 18.45 -3.65 -19.97
C ARG A 598 19.17 -4.15 -21.22
N ASP A 599 19.53 -3.22 -22.09
CA ASP A 599 20.13 -3.55 -23.38
C ASP A 599 21.62 -3.87 -23.27
N ALA A 600 22.33 -3.23 -22.35
CA ALA A 600 23.71 -3.53 -21.99
C ALA A 600 23.88 -4.90 -21.30
N GLU A 601 23.00 -5.26 -20.36
CA GLU A 601 23.02 -6.56 -19.66
C GLU A 601 22.80 -7.75 -20.61
N LEU A 602 22.14 -7.53 -21.75
CA LEU A 602 21.85 -8.54 -22.77
C LEU A 602 22.87 -8.60 -23.91
N ALA A 603 23.71 -7.57 -24.06
CA ALA A 603 24.79 -7.55 -25.04
C ALA A 603 26.02 -8.37 -24.59
N GLY A 604 26.05 -8.85 -23.35
CA GLY A 604 27.25 -9.41 -22.74
C GLY A 604 28.16 -8.25 -22.31
N TRP A 605 28.19 -7.99 -21.01
CA TRP A 605 29.14 -7.05 -20.44
C TRP A 605 30.56 -7.58 -20.68
N ASP A 606 31.27 -6.97 -21.64
CA ASP A 606 32.73 -7.01 -21.75
C ASP A 606 33.24 -5.55 -21.89
N PRO A 607 34.01 -5.03 -20.92
CA PRO A 607 34.61 -3.70 -21.00
C PRO A 607 35.89 -3.66 -21.88
N ALA A 608 36.22 -4.72 -22.64
CA ALA A 608 37.50 -4.85 -23.34
C ALA A 608 37.49 -4.67 -24.88
N ASP A 609 36.54 -3.94 -25.47
CA ASP A 609 36.47 -3.73 -26.93
C ASP A 609 36.63 -2.25 -27.37
N GLU A 610 37.55 -1.51 -26.74
CA GLU A 610 38.13 -0.28 -27.32
C GLU A 610 39.64 -0.18 -27.04
N ASP A 611 40.44 -1.17 -27.47
CA ASP A 611 41.68 -0.89 -28.23
C ASP A 611 42.34 -2.19 -28.71
N SER A 612 42.26 -2.46 -30.02
CA SER A 612 43.32 -3.20 -30.71
C SER A 612 43.24 -2.96 -32.22
N GLY A 613 43.66 -1.76 -32.63
CA GLY A 613 44.29 -1.61 -33.95
C GLY A 613 45.73 -2.12 -33.86
N GLY A 614 46.01 -3.33 -34.34
CA GLY A 614 47.39 -3.78 -34.52
C GLY A 614 47.62 -5.30 -34.62
N GLU A 615 47.60 -5.77 -35.87
CA GLU A 615 48.48 -6.82 -36.45
C GLU A 615 48.27 -8.31 -36.11
N GLU A 616 47.78 -9.00 -37.16
CA GLU A 616 48.16 -10.33 -37.68
C GLU A 616 48.87 -11.35 -36.77
N SER A 617 48.28 -12.53 -36.63
CA SER A 617 48.81 -13.75 -37.28
C SER A 617 47.90 -14.97 -37.12
N ASP A 618 47.85 -15.73 -38.21
CA ASP A 618 47.17 -17.01 -38.42
C ASP A 618 47.51 -18.09 -37.38
N GLU A 619 46.55 -18.93 -37.01
CA GLU A 619 46.56 -20.35 -37.42
C GLU A 619 45.30 -21.12 -36.97
N ALA A 620 44.94 -22.07 -37.83
CA ALA A 620 43.73 -22.87 -37.82
C ALA A 620 43.73 -24.01 -36.79
N GLY A 621 42.53 -24.45 -36.38
CA GLY A 621 42.33 -25.86 -36.01
C GLY A 621 41.31 -26.19 -34.91
N SER A 622 40.25 -26.87 -35.33
CA SER A 622 39.67 -28.03 -34.63
C SER A 622 38.70 -27.82 -33.43
N VAL A 623 37.41 -27.98 -33.76
CA VAL A 623 36.40 -28.84 -33.12
C VAL A 623 36.57 -29.18 -31.61
N ALA A 624 35.58 -28.72 -30.84
CA ALA A 624 35.13 -29.08 -29.49
C ALA A 624 35.73 -30.34 -28.80
N PRO A 625 36.16 -30.19 -27.53
CA PRO A 625 35.53 -30.96 -26.44
C PRO A 625 35.50 -30.19 -25.09
N GLY A 626 34.36 -29.56 -24.77
CA GLY A 626 34.18 -28.76 -23.54
C GLY A 626 33.15 -29.30 -22.54
N LEU A 627 32.49 -30.42 -22.83
CA LEU A 627 31.42 -30.98 -21.96
C LEU A 627 31.94 -31.98 -20.91
N THR A 628 33.24 -32.27 -20.89
CA THR A 628 33.82 -33.32 -20.01
C THR A 628 34.60 -32.75 -18.81
N ARG A 629 34.74 -31.43 -18.66
CA ARG A 629 35.36 -30.80 -17.46
C ARG A 629 34.36 -30.38 -16.38
N LEU A 630 33.07 -30.26 -16.69
CA LEU A 630 32.04 -29.89 -15.70
C LEU A 630 31.54 -31.11 -14.89
N LEU A 631 31.53 -32.30 -15.50
CA LEU A 631 31.09 -33.54 -14.83
C LEU A 631 32.16 -34.21 -13.96
N ARG A 632 33.45 -33.82 -14.08
CA ARG A 632 34.53 -34.35 -13.23
C ARG A 632 34.78 -33.52 -11.96
N ARG A 633 34.22 -32.31 -11.85
CA ARG A 633 34.28 -31.48 -10.63
C ARG A 633 33.12 -31.69 -9.66
N ILE A 634 32.09 -32.45 -10.04
CA ILE A 634 30.92 -32.76 -9.19
C ILE A 634 31.07 -34.12 -8.47
N SER A 635 31.92 -35.03 -8.97
CA SER A 635 32.15 -36.34 -8.33
C SER A 635 33.21 -36.34 -7.22
N ASP A 636 34.03 -35.28 -7.07
CA ASP A 636 35.08 -35.18 -6.04
C ASP A 636 34.68 -34.28 -4.86
N LYS A 637 33.41 -33.83 -4.78
CA LYS A 637 32.88 -33.04 -3.65
C LYS A 637 31.79 -33.73 -2.84
N PHE A 638 31.47 -34.99 -3.17
CA PHE A 638 30.61 -35.89 -2.39
C PHE A 638 31.24 -37.28 -2.29
N GLY A 639 32.49 -37.32 -1.85
CA GLY A 639 32.97 -38.43 -1.02
C GLY A 639 32.50 -38.22 0.41
#